data_AF-A0A4V3HRI1-F1
#
_entry.id   AF-A0A4V3HRI1-F1
#
_cell.length_a   1.000
_cell.length_b   1.000
_cell.length_c   1.000
_cell.angle_alpha   90.00
_cell.angle_beta   90.00
_cell.angle_gamma   90.00
#
_symmetry.space_group_name_H-M   'P 1'
#
loop_
_entity.id
_entity.type
_entity.pdbx_description
1 polymer ?
#
loop_
_entity_poly.entity_id
_entity_poly.type
_entity_poly.pdbx_seq_one_letter_code
_entity_poly.pdbx_strand_id
1 'polypeptide(L)'
;MPSAVAEGVRIAIDRGGTFYDFWARVPGHEKDVVFKLLTVCPDEYDDAPTEGIRRILEAATGSTIARGTPLDLSPVESIRMGTTVATNALLERKDERVALLITKGFGDLLVIGNQARPRLFDLSIRKLDRLYERVVEGRRRIPTRLGWKPPSDPDLFHGVNGEVLRRVRKLDAEAVRRDLDMLWTEGYRSLAIALVHSYDFPDHELEIGKMAKEMGFKVSLSSQLQAMINLVPRAHFRKGFKGELEDEHGSKLLLSQSHGGLVKFSAVTGLRAILSGPAGGVIGYAKTCYDTSDKTPVLDFDMGGTLEHVFESTIAEVPIQCPQLDVNTVAAGGGSVLAWTGGLFKVRPESAGAYPGPACYGNGGPLTIPDANCFLGRSLCKAVELPVSSPFEKFKGTTDFPLADTADAKTQRIYFEKGGWTSALVFHIQNRSECTKVQGPAVIFDETQTVILDHDSHAVVLEEHLVIDIAGKALSTQEVDPIKLSVFGHRLMSIAEQMGRTLQKTSISTNIKERLDYSCAIFSASGSLVANAPHIPGHLWSMSTAIRYRAEKYGRDGLEPGDVILSNHPCAGGTHLPDLTVITPVFDDDDDPKRIFFFVANRGHHADIGGILAGSMPPNLTELWQEGAAIESFKLVSRGVFDEAGLVHELSVKPARYPGCSGTRTLRDNIADLKASVAANNRGIRLIQDLVRQYSWPVVEFYMEAIQQNAQDGVRVLLKGFGERVGGRPLKAVDWLDDGTALALCVTIDERDGSALFDFTGTGPEAFNNLDKSAAEKSD
;
A
#
# COMPACT_ATOMS: atom_id res chain seq x y z
N MET A 1 5.18 27.65 25.86
CA MET A 1 4.04 28.50 25.48
C MET A 1 4.60 29.90 25.19
N PRO A 2 4.81 30.30 23.93
CA PRO A 2 5.11 31.68 23.63
C PRO A 2 3.86 32.54 23.86
N SER A 3 4.07 33.70 24.47
CA SER A 3 3.08 34.73 24.80
C SER A 3 2.18 35.11 23.61
N ALA A 4 0.88 35.31 23.88
CA ALA A 4 -0.13 35.76 22.92
C ALA A 4 0.29 37.08 22.26
N VAL A 5 0.51 37.04 20.94
CA VAL A 5 0.68 38.19 20.06
C VAL A 5 -0.71 38.55 19.53
N ALA A 6 -1.00 39.84 19.30
CA ALA A 6 -2.28 40.33 18.76
C ALA A 6 -2.75 39.47 17.57
N GLU A 7 -4.00 38.99 17.62
CA GLU A 7 -4.58 38.11 16.59
C GLU A 7 -4.52 38.79 15.21
N GLY A 8 -3.80 38.21 14.26
CA GLY A 8 -3.72 38.69 12.88
C GLY A 8 -4.58 37.83 11.95
N VAL A 9 -4.65 38.18 10.66
CA VAL A 9 -5.41 37.40 9.67
C VAL A 9 -4.73 36.04 9.46
N ARG A 10 -5.49 34.94 9.63
CA ARG A 10 -5.01 33.58 9.36
C ARG A 10 -5.60 33.10 8.05
N ILE A 11 -4.74 32.70 7.12
CA ILE A 11 -5.11 32.29 5.77
C ILE A 11 -4.74 30.82 5.59
N ALA A 12 -5.67 30.03 5.06
CA ALA A 12 -5.43 28.68 4.56
C ALA A 12 -5.79 28.63 3.07
N ILE A 13 -4.90 28.03 2.29
CA ILE A 13 -5.02 27.92 0.83
C ILE A 13 -4.82 26.44 0.49
N ASP A 14 -5.79 25.83 -0.18
CA ASP A 14 -5.58 24.54 -0.81
C ASP A 14 -5.49 24.69 -2.32
N ARG A 15 -4.41 24.18 -2.90
CA ARG A 15 -4.18 24.17 -4.33
C ARG A 15 -4.68 22.85 -4.92
N GLY A 16 -5.88 22.89 -5.48
CA GLY A 16 -6.37 21.87 -6.39
C GLY A 16 -5.80 21.99 -7.81
N GLY A 17 -6.18 21.04 -8.66
CA GLY A 17 -5.84 21.07 -10.09
C GLY A 17 -6.74 22.00 -10.92
N THR A 18 -7.96 22.25 -10.46
CA THR A 18 -8.96 23.09 -11.17
C THR A 18 -9.21 24.41 -10.44
N PHE A 19 -9.27 24.37 -9.10
CA PHE A 19 -9.50 25.52 -8.25
C PHE A 19 -8.44 25.66 -7.17
N TYR A 20 -8.23 26.88 -6.71
CA TYR A 20 -7.72 27.18 -5.39
C TYR A 20 -8.88 27.42 -4.44
N ASP A 21 -8.84 26.76 -3.30
CA ASP A 21 -9.79 26.95 -2.21
C ASP A 21 -9.14 27.85 -1.16
N PHE A 22 -9.81 28.94 -0.83
CA PHE A 22 -9.36 29.92 0.16
C PHE A 22 -10.26 29.86 1.37
N TRP A 23 -9.64 29.83 2.55
CA TRP A 23 -10.27 30.06 3.83
C TRP A 23 -9.47 31.12 4.59
N ALA A 24 -10.13 32.08 5.21
CA ALA A 24 -9.48 33.02 6.10
C ALA A 24 -10.33 33.35 7.33
N ARG A 25 -9.65 33.40 8.49
CA ARG A 25 -10.20 33.97 9.72
C ARG A 25 -9.67 35.39 9.88
N VAL A 26 -10.56 36.36 9.79
CA VAL A 26 -10.28 37.78 10.04
C VAL A 26 -10.69 38.10 11.49
N PRO A 27 -9.77 38.59 12.33
CA PRO A 27 -10.10 39.04 13.68
C PRO A 27 -11.23 40.08 13.68
N GLY A 28 -12.25 39.88 14.52
CA GLY A 28 -13.40 40.78 14.61
C GLY A 28 -14.53 40.54 13.59
N HIS A 29 -14.37 39.64 12.63
CA HIS A 29 -15.46 39.19 11.75
C HIS A 29 -16.19 37.98 12.38
N GLU A 30 -17.54 37.96 12.30
CA GLU A 30 -18.34 36.83 12.78
C GLU A 30 -18.17 35.59 11.91
N LYS A 31 -18.11 35.77 10.59
CA LYS A 31 -17.99 34.70 9.59
C LYS A 31 -16.58 34.61 9.03
N ASP A 32 -16.18 33.38 8.71
CA ASP A 32 -14.97 33.11 7.95
C ASP A 32 -15.16 33.52 6.49
N VAL A 33 -14.07 33.94 5.85
CA VAL A 33 -14.06 34.24 4.41
C VAL A 33 -13.69 32.96 3.66
N VAL A 34 -14.61 32.43 2.85
CA VAL A 34 -14.41 31.20 2.08
C VAL A 34 -14.79 31.43 0.63
N PHE A 35 -13.88 31.15 -0.30
CA PHE A 35 -14.18 31.26 -1.74
C PHE A 35 -13.22 30.43 -2.58
N LYS A 36 -13.57 30.24 -3.85
CA LYS A 36 -12.76 29.51 -4.84
C LYS A 36 -12.31 30.42 -5.97
N LEU A 37 -11.09 30.24 -6.45
CA LEU A 37 -10.58 30.83 -7.69
C LEU A 37 -10.16 29.72 -8.65
N LEU A 38 -10.25 29.96 -9.96
CA LEU A 38 -9.68 29.03 -10.94
C LEU A 38 -8.15 29.01 -10.78
N THR A 39 -7.55 27.83 -10.90
CA THR A 39 -6.08 27.69 -10.84
C THR A 39 -5.39 28.49 -11.93
N VAL A 40 -6.02 28.62 -13.10
CA VAL A 40 -5.53 29.39 -14.25
C VAL A 40 -6.71 30.16 -14.84
N CYS A 41 -6.65 31.49 -14.84
CA CYS A 41 -7.63 32.37 -15.46
C CYS A 41 -6.93 33.60 -16.05
N PRO A 42 -6.28 33.46 -17.22
CA PRO A 42 -5.37 34.47 -17.77
C PRO A 42 -6.06 35.82 -18.03
N ASP A 43 -7.37 35.79 -18.30
CA ASP A 43 -8.16 36.98 -18.60
C ASP A 43 -8.50 37.80 -17.34
N GLU A 44 -8.35 37.23 -16.14
CA GLU A 44 -8.66 37.93 -14.88
C GLU A 44 -7.44 38.17 -13.97
N TYR A 45 -6.53 37.20 -13.82
CA TYR A 45 -5.39 37.33 -12.90
C TYR A 45 -4.20 36.47 -13.32
N ASP A 46 -3.00 37.00 -13.10
CA ASP A 46 -1.74 36.32 -13.41
C ASP A 46 -1.42 35.16 -12.44
N ASP A 47 -1.76 35.33 -11.16
CA ASP A 47 -1.48 34.36 -10.09
C ASP A 47 -2.66 34.25 -9.10
N ALA A 48 -3.29 33.08 -9.05
CA ALA A 48 -4.45 32.82 -8.21
C ALA A 48 -4.18 32.94 -6.69
N PRO A 49 -3.07 32.42 -6.12
CA PRO A 49 -2.70 32.65 -4.72
C PRO A 49 -2.61 34.13 -4.35
N THR A 50 -1.90 34.92 -5.15
CA THR A 50 -1.73 36.36 -4.91
C THR A 50 -3.08 37.08 -4.99
N GLU A 51 -3.91 36.75 -5.99
CA GLU A 51 -5.25 37.32 -6.13
C GLU A 51 -6.17 36.96 -4.96
N GLY A 52 -6.12 35.72 -4.46
CA GLY A 52 -6.92 35.31 -3.31
C GLY A 52 -6.49 36.01 -2.02
N ILE A 53 -5.18 36.11 -1.76
CA ILE A 53 -4.65 36.87 -0.61
C ILE A 53 -5.07 38.35 -0.71
N ARG A 54 -5.01 38.94 -1.92
CA ARG A 54 -5.50 40.31 -2.16
C ARG A 54 -6.95 40.46 -1.73
N ARG A 55 -7.85 39.59 -2.18
CA ARG A 55 -9.29 39.63 -1.81
C ARG A 55 -9.52 39.47 -0.31
N ILE A 56 -8.73 38.63 0.36
CA ILE A 56 -8.80 38.46 1.82
C ILE A 56 -8.34 39.73 2.55
N LEU A 57 -7.27 40.36 2.09
CA LEU A 57 -6.77 41.62 2.66
C LEU A 57 -7.75 42.78 2.44
N GLU A 58 -8.41 42.85 1.28
CA GLU A 58 -9.49 43.81 1.04
C GLU A 58 -10.65 43.59 2.01
N ALA A 59 -11.06 42.34 2.23
CA ALA A 59 -12.10 41.99 3.19
C ALA A 59 -11.69 42.32 4.64
N ALA A 60 -10.41 42.15 5.00
CA ALA A 60 -9.91 42.43 6.33
C ALA A 60 -9.67 43.92 6.63
N THR A 61 -9.30 44.70 5.62
CA THR A 61 -8.95 46.13 5.77
C THR A 61 -10.06 47.08 5.35
N GLY A 62 -11.10 46.58 4.68
CA GLY A 62 -12.17 47.39 4.08
C GLY A 62 -11.70 48.33 2.97
N SER A 63 -10.45 48.18 2.50
CA SER A 63 -9.81 49.05 1.51
C SER A 63 -9.56 48.28 0.21
N THR A 64 -9.79 48.90 -0.94
CA THR A 64 -9.53 48.28 -2.25
C THR A 64 -8.02 48.29 -2.56
N ILE A 65 -7.48 47.13 -2.95
CA ILE A 65 -6.08 46.93 -3.32
C ILE A 65 -6.03 46.67 -4.83
N ALA A 66 -5.28 47.49 -5.56
CA ALA A 66 -5.14 47.36 -7.01
C ALA A 66 -4.48 46.01 -7.40
N ARG A 67 -4.87 45.44 -8.54
CA ARG A 67 -4.24 44.22 -9.06
C ARG A 67 -2.80 44.53 -9.49
N GLY A 68 -1.89 43.56 -9.30
CA GLY A 68 -0.48 43.67 -9.69
C GLY A 68 0.41 44.51 -8.76
N THR A 69 -0.13 45.08 -7.66
CA THR A 69 0.69 45.77 -6.65
C THR A 69 1.20 44.79 -5.59
N PRO A 70 2.45 44.96 -5.08
CA PRO A 70 2.93 44.18 -3.94
C PRO A 70 1.98 44.26 -2.74
N LEU A 71 1.68 43.12 -2.13
CA LEU A 71 0.75 43.02 -0.99
C LEU A 71 1.48 43.26 0.32
N ASP A 72 0.91 44.10 1.19
CA ASP A 72 1.38 44.26 2.57
C ASP A 72 0.87 43.11 3.45
N LEU A 73 1.79 42.27 3.91
CA LEU A 73 1.52 41.11 4.76
C LEU A 73 1.68 41.40 6.26
N SER A 74 1.90 42.66 6.65
CA SER A 74 1.93 43.09 8.05
C SER A 74 0.72 42.61 8.87
N PRO A 75 -0.54 42.73 8.40
CA PRO A 75 -1.72 42.27 9.15
C PRO A 75 -1.93 40.75 9.14
N VAL A 76 -1.14 40.00 8.35
CA VAL A 76 -1.27 38.55 8.21
C VAL A 76 -0.43 37.86 9.30
N GLU A 77 -1.06 36.98 10.07
CA GLU A 77 -0.40 36.16 11.09
C GLU A 77 0.28 34.95 10.44
N SER A 78 -0.44 34.22 9.60
CA SER A 78 0.07 33.04 8.92
C SER A 78 -0.66 32.74 7.62
N ILE A 79 0.07 32.19 6.65
CA ILE A 79 -0.45 31.64 5.41
C ILE A 79 -0.08 30.16 5.40
N ARG A 80 -1.08 29.28 5.41
CA ARG A 80 -0.91 27.83 5.36
C ARG A 80 -1.33 27.35 3.98
N MET A 81 -0.48 26.58 3.31
CA MET A 81 -0.75 26.16 1.93
C MET A 81 -0.51 24.67 1.69
N GLY A 82 -1.53 23.98 1.20
CA GLY A 82 -1.43 22.65 0.60
C GLY A 82 -1.06 22.75 -0.87
N THR A 83 -0.18 21.88 -1.39
CA THR A 83 0.20 21.91 -2.80
C THR A 83 0.26 20.53 -3.44
N THR A 84 -0.32 20.41 -4.64
CA THR A 84 -0.31 19.22 -5.47
C THR A 84 0.80 19.23 -6.52
N VAL A 85 1.64 20.28 -6.57
CA VAL A 85 2.70 20.43 -7.60
C VAL A 85 3.69 19.28 -7.60
N ALA A 86 4.11 18.81 -6.42
CA ALA A 86 5.03 17.68 -6.31
C ALA A 86 4.43 16.39 -6.88
N THR A 87 3.14 16.14 -6.58
CA THR A 87 2.38 14.99 -7.08
C THR A 87 2.20 15.07 -8.60
N ASN A 88 1.80 16.22 -9.14
CA ASN A 88 1.58 16.41 -10.57
C ASN A 88 2.90 16.35 -11.37
N ALA A 89 4.00 16.92 -10.85
CA ALA A 89 5.32 16.81 -11.47
C ALA A 89 5.84 15.35 -11.50
N LEU A 90 5.46 14.54 -10.50
CA LEU A 90 5.74 13.10 -10.48
C LEU A 90 4.88 12.35 -11.52
N LEU A 91 3.58 12.64 -11.60
CA LEU A 91 2.63 11.99 -12.50
C LEU A 91 2.85 12.36 -13.97
N GLU A 92 3.00 13.64 -14.28
CA GLU A 92 3.10 14.16 -15.65
C GLU A 92 4.47 13.93 -16.28
N ARG A 93 5.50 13.64 -15.46
CA ARG A 93 6.89 13.38 -15.90
C ARG A 93 7.52 14.49 -16.76
N LYS A 94 6.95 15.68 -16.77
CA LYS A 94 7.46 16.85 -17.48
C LYS A 94 8.52 17.54 -16.62
N ASP A 95 9.78 17.13 -16.68
CA ASP A 95 10.89 17.95 -16.14
C ASP A 95 12.31 17.45 -16.50
N GLU A 96 13.30 18.32 -16.21
CA GLU A 96 14.76 18.25 -16.43
C GLU A 96 15.43 16.86 -16.33
N ARG A 97 16.32 16.54 -17.28
CA ARG A 97 17.07 15.27 -17.38
C ARG A 97 17.94 15.03 -16.14
N VAL A 98 17.82 13.86 -15.51
CA VAL A 98 18.55 13.50 -14.28
C VAL A 98 19.55 12.37 -14.53
N ALA A 99 20.78 12.56 -14.02
CA ALA A 99 21.80 11.52 -13.92
C ALA A 99 21.88 10.97 -12.48
N LEU A 100 22.14 9.67 -12.35
CA LEU A 100 22.34 8.96 -11.09
C LEU A 100 23.80 8.54 -10.95
N LEU A 101 24.45 8.94 -9.86
CA LEU A 101 25.75 8.43 -9.43
C LEU A 101 25.54 7.42 -8.30
N ILE A 102 25.91 6.16 -8.56
CA ILE A 102 25.72 5.03 -7.63
C ILE A 102 27.02 4.25 -7.44
N THR A 103 27.11 3.48 -6.36
CA THR A 103 28.24 2.57 -6.09
C THR A 103 28.50 1.61 -7.26
N LYS A 104 29.76 1.40 -7.62
CA LYS A 104 30.13 0.38 -8.62
C LYS A 104 29.63 -1.03 -8.26
N GLY A 105 29.07 -1.72 -9.24
CA GLY A 105 28.43 -3.03 -9.10
C GLY A 105 26.93 -2.96 -8.78
N PHE A 106 26.39 -1.75 -8.60
CA PHE A 106 24.97 -1.50 -8.31
C PHE A 106 24.29 -0.64 -9.38
N GLY A 107 24.91 -0.47 -10.56
CA GLY A 107 24.35 0.33 -11.66
C GLY A 107 22.95 -0.12 -12.09
N ASP A 108 22.69 -1.43 -12.05
CA ASP A 108 21.39 -2.01 -12.40
C ASP A 108 20.44 -2.14 -11.19
N LEU A 109 20.84 -1.72 -9.99
CA LEU A 109 20.06 -1.97 -8.77
C LEU A 109 18.64 -1.40 -8.85
N LEU A 110 18.48 -0.17 -9.35
CA LEU A 110 17.15 0.45 -9.51
C LEU A 110 16.37 -0.07 -10.72
N VAL A 111 17.03 -0.80 -11.62
CA VAL A 111 16.38 -1.53 -12.72
C VAL A 111 15.82 -2.86 -12.22
N ILE A 112 16.54 -3.51 -11.31
CA ILE A 112 16.13 -4.74 -10.65
C ILE A 112 15.04 -4.45 -9.60
N GLY A 113 15.15 -3.32 -8.90
CA GLY A 113 14.24 -2.93 -7.84
C GLY A 113 14.29 -3.92 -6.67
N ASN A 114 13.12 -4.32 -6.18
CA ASN A 114 12.96 -5.35 -5.14
C ASN A 114 12.48 -6.70 -5.70
N GLN A 115 12.54 -6.91 -7.03
CA GLN A 115 12.04 -8.12 -7.73
C GLN A 115 10.52 -8.35 -7.61
N ALA A 116 9.78 -7.48 -6.89
CA ALA A 116 8.34 -7.61 -6.75
C ALA A 116 7.65 -7.35 -8.09
N ARG A 117 6.61 -8.16 -8.38
CA ARG A 117 5.78 -8.01 -9.57
C ARG A 117 4.45 -7.36 -9.17
N PRO A 118 4.13 -6.14 -9.66
CA PRO A 118 2.86 -5.48 -9.34
C PRO A 118 1.64 -6.33 -9.71
N ARG A 119 1.74 -7.07 -10.82
CA ARG A 119 0.77 -8.09 -11.24
C ARG A 119 1.51 -9.42 -11.39
N LEU A 120 1.44 -10.22 -10.34
CA LEU A 120 2.24 -11.43 -10.16
C LEU A 120 2.11 -12.44 -11.31
N PHE A 121 0.92 -12.55 -11.89
CA PHE A 121 0.56 -13.51 -12.93
C PHE A 121 0.64 -12.96 -14.36
N ASP A 122 1.08 -11.70 -14.56
CA ASP A 122 1.29 -11.16 -15.90
C ASP A 122 2.49 -11.85 -16.58
N LEU A 123 2.23 -12.51 -17.72
CA LEU A 123 3.27 -13.14 -18.53
C LEU A 123 4.19 -12.10 -19.20
N SER A 124 3.66 -10.91 -19.50
CA SER A 124 4.39 -9.79 -20.10
C SER A 124 4.72 -8.73 -19.04
N ILE A 125 5.77 -9.00 -18.26
CA ILE A 125 6.18 -8.11 -17.17
C ILE A 125 6.64 -6.78 -17.75
N ARG A 126 5.96 -5.70 -17.37
CA ARG A 126 6.44 -4.34 -17.59
C ARG A 126 7.30 -3.94 -16.40
N LYS A 127 8.57 -3.61 -16.64
CA LYS A 127 9.44 -3.01 -15.61
C LYS A 127 8.91 -1.62 -15.25
N LEU A 128 8.98 -1.27 -13.97
CA LEU A 128 8.66 0.09 -13.50
C LEU A 128 9.58 1.08 -14.22
N ASP A 129 9.03 2.22 -14.56
CA ASP A 129 9.75 3.23 -15.33
C ASP A 129 10.62 4.10 -14.41
N ARG A 130 11.66 4.74 -14.98
CA ARG A 130 12.79 5.29 -14.21
C ARG A 130 12.70 6.81 -14.09
N LEU A 131 13.24 7.33 -12.98
CA LEU A 131 13.36 8.78 -12.73
C LEU A 131 14.69 9.37 -13.23
N TYR A 132 15.61 8.53 -13.70
CA TYR A 132 16.92 8.89 -14.23
C TYR A 132 17.09 8.35 -15.64
N GLU A 133 17.91 9.02 -16.44
CA GLU A 133 18.23 8.60 -17.81
C GLU A 133 19.62 7.97 -17.92
N ARG A 134 20.54 8.41 -17.05
CA ARG A 134 21.95 7.99 -17.08
C ARG A 134 22.40 7.51 -15.70
N VAL A 135 23.10 6.38 -15.68
CA VAL A 135 23.76 5.86 -14.48
C VAL A 135 25.26 5.94 -14.67
N VAL A 136 25.94 6.49 -13.66
CA VAL A 136 27.39 6.43 -13.54
C VAL A 136 27.73 5.66 -12.28
N GLU A 137 28.45 4.57 -12.47
CA GLU A 137 28.99 3.79 -11.38
C GLU A 137 30.28 4.43 -10.86
N GLY A 138 30.18 5.11 -9.73
CA GLY A 138 31.32 5.69 -9.03
C GLY A 138 32.34 4.59 -8.75
N ARG A 139 33.55 4.70 -9.33
CA ARG A 139 34.61 3.70 -9.25
C ARG A 139 35.17 3.57 -7.81
N ARG A 140 34.45 2.93 -6.88
CA ARG A 140 34.98 2.43 -5.59
C ARG A 140 34.03 1.46 -4.88
N ARG A 141 34.62 0.52 -4.10
CA ARG A 141 33.94 -0.29 -3.08
C ARG A 141 33.86 0.52 -1.78
N ILE A 142 32.69 0.52 -1.17
CA ILE A 142 32.33 1.29 0.03
C ILE A 142 32.66 0.49 1.30
N PRO A 143 32.81 1.14 2.47
CA PRO A 143 32.91 0.43 3.73
C PRO A 143 31.84 -0.66 3.91
N THR A 144 32.27 -1.89 4.17
CA THR A 144 31.38 -3.04 4.40
C THR A 144 31.19 -3.25 5.90
N ARG A 145 29.95 -3.50 6.33
CA ARG A 145 29.64 -3.92 7.69
C ARG A 145 30.33 -5.25 7.97
N LEU A 146 31.15 -5.31 9.01
CA LEU A 146 31.73 -6.56 9.48
C LEU A 146 30.82 -7.13 10.57
N GLY A 147 30.22 -8.30 10.32
CA GLY A 147 29.52 -9.08 11.34
C GLY A 147 30.46 -9.71 12.39
N TRP A 148 31.77 -9.53 12.24
CA TRP A 148 32.82 -10.11 13.09
C TRP A 148 33.88 -9.05 13.39
N LYS A 149 34.28 -8.90 14.66
CA LYS A 149 35.33 -7.95 15.08
C LYS A 149 36.72 -8.62 14.97
N PRO A 150 37.55 -8.33 13.95
CA PRO A 150 38.97 -8.58 14.06
C PRO A 150 39.58 -7.63 15.10
N PRO A 151 40.40 -8.09 16.05
CA PRO A 151 40.86 -7.29 17.19
C PRO A 151 41.88 -6.18 16.85
N SER A 152 42.35 -6.05 15.61
CA SER A 152 43.19 -4.92 15.19
C SER A 152 43.16 -4.71 13.66
N ASP A 153 42.33 -3.80 13.19
CA ASP A 153 42.37 -3.34 11.79
C ASP A 153 42.30 -1.79 11.77
N PRO A 154 43.34 -1.10 11.28
CA PRO A 154 43.42 0.37 11.25
C PRO A 154 42.38 1.02 10.32
N ASP A 155 41.73 0.23 9.46
CA ASP A 155 40.64 0.69 8.60
C ASP A 155 39.27 0.60 9.29
N LEU A 156 39.18 0.15 10.55
CA LEU A 156 37.93 0.16 11.31
C LEU A 156 37.62 1.55 11.87
N PHE A 157 36.38 1.99 11.72
CA PHE A 157 35.88 3.23 12.30
C PHE A 157 34.41 3.05 12.72
N HIS A 158 33.90 3.97 13.55
CA HIS A 158 32.49 3.97 13.94
C HIS A 158 31.67 4.82 12.98
N GLY A 159 30.58 4.26 12.45
CA GLY A 159 29.56 5.00 11.73
C GLY A 159 28.76 5.93 12.65
N VAL A 160 27.88 6.74 12.07
CA VAL A 160 26.99 7.68 12.79
C VAL A 160 26.10 6.94 13.80
N ASN A 161 25.71 5.70 13.52
CA ASN A 161 24.90 4.86 14.42
C ASN A 161 25.73 4.11 15.49
N GLY A 162 27.06 4.28 15.51
CA GLY A 162 27.98 3.59 16.41
C GLY A 162 28.43 2.20 15.95
N GLU A 163 27.95 1.70 14.81
CA GLU A 163 28.39 0.43 14.21
C GLU A 163 29.83 0.51 13.72
N VAL A 164 30.54 -0.61 13.81
CA VAL A 164 31.91 -0.71 13.34
C VAL A 164 31.90 -0.99 11.83
N LEU A 165 32.38 -0.02 11.06
CA LEU A 165 32.54 -0.08 9.63
C LEU A 165 34.02 -0.26 9.28
N ARG A 166 34.32 -1.01 8.22
CA ARG A 166 35.69 -1.13 7.69
C ARG A 166 35.84 -0.30 6.43
N ARG A 167 36.74 0.66 6.42
CA ARG A 167 37.09 1.48 5.26
C ARG A 167 37.77 0.63 4.20
N VAL A 168 37.05 0.32 3.11
CA VAL A 168 37.61 -0.54 2.04
C VAL A 168 38.59 0.23 1.15
N ARG A 169 38.28 1.47 0.74
CA ARG A 169 39.16 2.41 0.00
C ARG A 169 38.71 3.87 0.22
N LYS A 170 39.61 4.86 0.04
CA LYS A 170 39.29 6.32 0.03
C LYS A 170 38.41 6.70 -1.18
N LEU A 171 38.02 7.98 -1.36
CA LEU A 171 37.33 8.54 -2.56
C LEU A 171 38.31 9.00 -3.68
N ASP A 172 37.95 8.86 -4.97
CA ASP A 172 38.76 9.34 -6.11
C ASP A 172 38.27 10.73 -6.50
N ALA A 173 38.87 11.78 -5.97
CA ALA A 173 38.43 13.11 -6.39
C ALA A 173 38.60 13.31 -7.91
N GLU A 174 39.69 12.78 -8.50
CA GLU A 174 39.99 12.93 -9.93
C GLU A 174 39.04 12.12 -10.82
N ALA A 175 38.79 10.85 -10.49
CA ALA A 175 37.86 10.06 -11.28
C ALA A 175 36.42 10.58 -11.17
N VAL A 176 35.99 11.00 -9.96
CA VAL A 176 34.67 11.63 -9.76
C VAL A 176 34.56 12.90 -10.59
N ARG A 177 35.58 13.76 -10.59
CA ARG A 177 35.54 15.00 -11.40
C ARG A 177 35.40 14.70 -12.89
N ARG A 178 36.12 13.70 -13.42
CA ARG A 178 35.96 13.26 -14.82
C ARG A 178 34.56 12.74 -15.13
N ASP A 179 33.99 11.96 -14.19
CA ASP A 179 32.64 11.44 -14.32
C ASP A 179 31.60 12.58 -14.34
N LEU A 180 31.80 13.62 -13.50
CA LEU A 180 30.97 14.81 -13.48
C LEU A 180 31.12 15.68 -14.75
N ASP A 181 32.34 15.86 -15.25
CA ASP A 181 32.62 16.61 -16.49
C ASP A 181 31.95 15.95 -17.70
N MET A 182 32.00 14.61 -17.76
CA MET A 182 31.30 13.82 -18.78
C MET A 182 29.79 14.07 -18.73
N LEU A 183 29.17 13.96 -17.54
CA LEU A 183 27.73 14.22 -17.38
C LEU A 183 27.35 15.66 -17.75
N TRP A 184 28.19 16.64 -17.40
CA TRP A 184 27.97 18.03 -17.75
C TRP A 184 27.98 18.25 -19.26
N THR A 185 28.93 17.61 -19.95
CA THR A 185 29.10 17.65 -21.42
C THR A 185 27.94 16.95 -22.14
N GLU A 186 27.41 15.86 -21.58
CA GLU A 186 26.21 15.16 -22.08
C GLU A 186 24.89 15.94 -21.88
N GLY A 187 24.96 17.12 -21.24
CA GLY A 187 23.85 18.05 -21.06
C GLY A 187 23.06 17.85 -19.76
N TYR A 188 23.54 17.03 -18.83
CA TYR A 188 22.90 16.87 -17.52
C TYR A 188 23.20 18.09 -16.62
N ARG A 189 22.16 18.56 -15.92
CA ARG A 189 22.25 19.67 -14.93
C ARG A 189 21.74 19.27 -13.55
N SER A 190 21.02 18.15 -13.47
CA SER A 190 20.54 17.57 -12.22
C SER A 190 21.22 16.23 -11.95
N LEU A 191 21.73 16.06 -10.73
CA LEU A 191 22.48 14.89 -10.28
C LEU A 191 21.90 14.33 -8.97
N ALA A 192 21.52 13.06 -8.98
CA ALA A 192 21.21 12.28 -7.79
C ALA A 192 22.41 11.41 -7.40
N ILE A 193 22.80 11.41 -6.13
CA ILE A 193 23.93 10.64 -5.63
C ILE A 193 23.42 9.69 -4.55
N ALA A 194 23.59 8.38 -4.76
CA ALA A 194 23.16 7.34 -3.84
C ALA A 194 24.23 6.25 -3.69
N LEU A 195 25.00 6.34 -2.60
CA LEU A 195 26.04 5.37 -2.27
C LEU A 195 25.53 4.34 -1.26
N VAL A 196 25.99 3.08 -1.32
CA VAL A 196 25.67 2.06 -0.32
C VAL A 196 26.19 2.56 1.05
N HIS A 197 25.53 2.23 2.16
CA HIS A 197 25.92 2.64 3.52
C HIS A 197 26.05 4.15 3.80
N SER A 198 25.63 5.04 2.88
CA SER A 198 25.72 6.49 3.09
C SER A 198 24.82 7.02 4.21
N TYR A 199 23.82 6.24 4.65
CA TYR A 199 23.02 6.52 5.84
C TYR A 199 23.84 6.53 7.13
N ASP A 200 24.96 5.79 7.16
CA ASP A 200 25.83 5.63 8.32
C ASP A 200 27.21 6.27 8.11
N PHE A 201 27.63 6.45 6.85
CA PHE A 201 28.84 7.15 6.47
C PHE A 201 28.59 8.10 5.28
N PRO A 202 28.06 9.32 5.54
CA PRO A 202 27.63 10.25 4.49
C PRO A 202 28.79 11.02 3.81
N ASP A 203 29.99 11.00 4.39
CA ASP A 203 31.12 11.86 4.00
C ASP A 203 31.44 11.82 2.50
N HIS A 204 31.42 10.64 1.88
CA HIS A 204 31.67 10.51 0.45
C HIS A 204 30.56 11.15 -0.40
N GLU A 205 29.28 11.00 -0.01
CA GLU A 205 28.19 11.69 -0.74
C GLU A 205 28.30 13.21 -0.58
N LEU A 206 28.66 13.69 0.62
CA LEU A 206 28.84 15.11 0.89
C LEU A 206 30.01 15.70 0.08
N GLU A 207 31.12 14.98 -0.01
CA GLU A 207 32.31 15.39 -0.77
C GLU A 207 32.01 15.46 -2.27
N ILE A 208 31.42 14.41 -2.86
CA ILE A 208 30.99 14.39 -4.27
C ILE A 208 29.96 15.51 -4.51
N GLY A 209 29.00 15.66 -3.59
CA GLY A 209 27.96 16.67 -3.69
C GLY A 209 28.50 18.10 -3.68
N LYS A 210 29.56 18.36 -2.92
CA LYS A 210 30.26 19.65 -2.93
C LYS A 210 30.92 19.90 -4.29
N MET A 211 31.67 18.93 -4.82
CA MET A 211 32.31 19.06 -6.15
C MET A 211 31.29 19.32 -7.25
N ALA A 212 30.18 18.58 -7.26
CA ALA A 212 29.12 18.76 -8.25
C ALA A 212 28.42 20.13 -8.12
N LYS A 213 28.19 20.63 -6.91
CA LYS A 213 27.64 21.98 -6.69
C LYS A 213 28.59 23.08 -7.18
N GLU A 214 29.89 22.93 -6.95
CA GLU A 214 30.91 23.86 -7.45
C GLU A 214 30.93 23.94 -8.99
N MET A 215 30.59 22.84 -9.68
CA MET A 215 30.44 22.78 -11.14
C MET A 215 29.10 23.32 -11.64
N GLY A 216 28.15 23.64 -10.75
CA GLY A 216 26.83 24.17 -11.11
C GLY A 216 25.72 23.12 -11.23
N PHE A 217 25.95 21.87 -10.83
CA PHE A 217 24.87 20.87 -10.78
C PHE A 217 23.86 21.20 -9.68
N LYS A 218 22.59 20.90 -9.94
CA LYS A 218 21.56 20.72 -8.91
C LYS A 218 21.71 19.33 -8.31
N VAL A 219 22.14 19.24 -7.06
CA VAL A 219 22.52 17.96 -6.43
C VAL A 219 21.49 17.52 -5.39
N SER A 220 21.11 16.24 -5.44
CA SER A 220 20.32 15.55 -4.41
C SER A 220 21.15 14.42 -3.80
N LEU A 221 21.37 14.47 -2.49
CA LEU A 221 22.13 13.45 -1.75
C LEU A 221 21.19 12.51 -1.00
N SER A 222 21.35 11.21 -1.24
CA SER A 222 20.50 10.17 -0.65
C SER A 222 20.55 10.20 0.88
N SER A 223 21.74 10.42 1.46
CA SER A 223 22.00 10.53 2.90
C SER A 223 21.37 11.76 3.56
N GLN A 224 21.22 12.88 2.84
CA GLN A 224 20.59 14.10 3.38
C GLN A 224 19.07 14.06 3.26
N LEU A 225 18.55 13.47 2.18
CA LEU A 225 17.11 13.33 1.97
C LEU A 225 16.53 12.27 2.91
N GLN A 226 17.22 11.13 3.05
CA GLN A 226 16.74 10.00 3.82
C GLN A 226 17.90 9.12 4.31
N ALA A 227 18.37 9.34 5.53
CA ALA A 227 19.40 8.53 6.17
C ALA A 227 18.85 7.16 6.70
N MET A 228 18.31 6.33 5.81
CA MET A 228 17.82 4.98 6.13
C MET A 228 18.60 3.91 5.38
N ILE A 229 18.72 2.69 5.91
CA ILE A 229 19.60 1.62 5.40
C ILE A 229 19.32 1.21 3.94
N ASN A 230 18.05 1.16 3.54
CA ASN A 230 17.54 0.63 2.27
C ASN A 230 17.95 1.47 1.05
N LEU A 231 18.89 1.00 0.22
CA LEU A 231 19.40 1.78 -0.91
C LEU A 231 18.39 1.99 -2.05
N VAL A 232 17.57 0.99 -2.40
CA VAL A 232 16.57 1.11 -3.48
C VAL A 232 15.61 2.28 -3.22
N PRO A 233 14.81 2.29 -2.14
CA PRO A 233 13.94 3.43 -1.84
C PRO A 233 14.73 4.72 -1.59
N ARG A 234 15.94 4.64 -1.00
CA ARG A 234 16.82 5.81 -0.79
C ARG A 234 17.37 6.43 -2.09
N ALA A 235 17.35 5.71 -3.21
CA ALA A 235 17.87 6.22 -4.48
C ALA A 235 16.74 6.65 -5.44
N HIS A 236 15.47 6.42 -5.09
CA HIS A 236 14.29 6.79 -5.88
C HIS A 236 13.74 8.18 -5.52
N PHE A 237 14.55 9.24 -5.64
CA PHE A 237 14.11 10.61 -5.30
C PHE A 237 14.27 11.61 -6.45
N ARG A 238 13.36 12.59 -6.46
CA ARG A 238 13.42 13.81 -7.29
C ARG A 238 13.42 15.05 -6.42
N LYS A 239 14.20 16.05 -6.87
CA LYS A 239 14.15 17.51 -6.63
C LYS A 239 13.68 17.99 -5.23
N GLY A 240 14.54 18.79 -4.57
CA GLY A 240 14.09 19.77 -3.57
C GLY A 240 13.54 21.02 -4.26
N PHE A 241 12.41 21.56 -3.79
CA PHE A 241 11.94 22.87 -4.25
C PHE A 241 12.82 23.96 -3.64
N LYS A 242 13.29 24.90 -4.45
CA LYS A 242 13.89 26.15 -3.99
C LYS A 242 13.22 27.27 -4.77
N GLY A 243 12.49 28.14 -4.08
CA GLY A 243 11.92 29.35 -4.65
C GLY A 243 12.42 30.60 -3.92
N GLU A 244 12.28 31.74 -4.56
CA GLU A 244 12.83 33.04 -4.17
C GLU A 244 11.87 33.81 -3.24
N LEU A 245 11.65 33.29 -2.02
CA LEU A 245 11.07 34.06 -0.91
C LEU A 245 12.14 34.15 0.18
N GLU A 246 13.10 35.05 0.00
CA GLU A 246 14.23 35.30 0.91
C GLU A 246 14.01 36.51 1.85
N ASP A 247 12.78 37.04 1.93
CA ASP A 247 12.45 38.18 2.79
C ASP A 247 12.03 37.79 4.22
N GLU A 248 11.87 38.79 5.09
CA GLU A 248 11.50 38.66 6.51
C GLU A 248 10.10 38.01 6.70
N HIS A 249 9.24 38.11 5.68
CA HIS A 249 7.87 37.60 5.66
C HIS A 249 7.76 36.14 5.22
N GLY A 250 8.79 35.56 4.58
CA GLY A 250 8.85 34.15 4.22
C GLY A 250 8.70 33.18 5.41
N SER A 251 8.87 33.67 6.64
CA SER A 251 8.61 32.93 7.88
C SER A 251 7.11 32.69 8.17
N LYS A 252 6.21 33.49 7.58
CA LYS A 252 4.75 33.40 7.74
C LYS A 252 4.10 32.39 6.79
N LEU A 253 4.78 32.01 5.70
CA LEU A 253 4.32 31.01 4.74
C LEU A 253 4.71 29.59 5.19
N LEU A 254 3.71 28.79 5.50
CA LEU A 254 3.82 27.42 5.95
C LEU A 254 3.24 26.47 4.89
N LEU A 255 4.06 25.58 4.36
CA LEU A 255 3.64 24.55 3.42
C LEU A 255 3.31 23.24 4.14
N SER A 256 2.22 22.60 3.72
CA SER A 256 1.84 21.26 4.18
C SER A 256 2.84 20.20 3.72
N GLN A 257 3.03 19.17 4.53
CA GLN A 257 3.82 17.99 4.23
C GLN A 257 2.93 16.75 4.08
N SER A 258 3.46 15.69 3.46
CA SER A 258 2.78 14.40 3.25
C SER A 258 2.28 13.75 4.54
N HIS A 259 2.93 14.03 5.68
CA HIS A 259 2.51 13.55 7.00
C HIS A 259 1.50 14.48 7.70
N GLY A 260 1.05 15.54 7.00
CA GLY A 260 0.09 16.51 7.49
C GLY A 260 0.63 17.57 8.46
N GLY A 261 1.95 17.62 8.66
CA GLY A 261 2.60 18.74 9.36
C GLY A 261 2.85 19.93 8.46
N LEU A 262 3.21 21.06 9.08
CA LEU A 262 3.53 22.31 8.39
C LEU A 262 5.02 22.64 8.54
N VAL A 263 5.63 23.15 7.46
CA VAL A 263 7.03 23.58 7.45
C VAL A 263 7.17 24.94 6.77
N LYS A 264 8.19 25.70 7.14
CA LYS A 264 8.54 26.94 6.42
C LYS A 264 8.89 26.64 4.97
N PHE A 265 8.54 27.54 4.06
CA PHE A 265 8.83 27.43 2.63
C PHE A 265 10.29 27.05 2.33
N SER A 266 11.26 27.64 3.04
CA SER A 266 12.69 27.40 2.85
C SER A 266 13.19 25.99 3.23
N ALA A 267 12.39 25.21 3.97
CA ALA A 267 12.76 23.87 4.45
C ALA A 267 11.91 22.75 3.80
N VAL A 268 11.16 23.06 2.75
CA VAL A 268 10.31 22.10 2.03
C VAL A 268 11.16 21.27 1.07
N THR A 269 10.95 19.95 1.08
CA THR A 269 11.55 19.04 0.11
C THR A 269 10.45 18.48 -0.79
N GLY A 270 10.73 18.23 -2.07
CA GLY A 270 9.74 17.69 -2.99
C GLY A 270 9.21 16.34 -2.55
N LEU A 271 10.07 15.50 -1.96
CA LEU A 271 9.72 14.21 -1.38
C LEU A 271 8.61 14.32 -0.32
N ARG A 272 8.72 15.30 0.60
CA ARG A 272 7.75 15.50 1.69
C ARG A 272 6.55 16.37 1.30
N ALA A 273 6.48 16.84 0.06
CA ALA A 273 5.36 17.65 -0.45
C ALA A 273 4.36 16.81 -1.29
N ILE A 274 4.72 15.56 -1.64
CA ILE A 274 3.86 14.64 -2.38
C ILE A 274 2.62 14.33 -1.53
N LEU A 275 1.42 14.48 -2.09
CA LEU A 275 0.13 14.30 -1.39
C LEU A 275 -0.10 15.23 -0.18
N SER A 276 0.61 16.37 -0.10
CA SER A 276 0.46 17.31 1.04
C SER A 276 -0.90 18.02 1.13
N GLY A 277 -1.60 18.22 0.00
CA GLY A 277 -2.96 18.77 -0.04
C GLY A 277 -3.97 17.83 0.62
N PRO A 278 -4.17 16.61 0.08
CA PRO A 278 -5.07 15.60 0.67
C PRO A 278 -4.78 15.31 2.15
N ALA A 279 -3.52 15.33 2.56
CA ALA A 279 -3.12 15.15 3.96
C ALA A 279 -3.79 16.16 4.92
N GLY A 280 -4.01 17.39 4.47
CA GLY A 280 -4.73 18.42 5.24
C GLY A 280 -6.22 18.09 5.39
N GLY A 281 -6.86 17.62 4.31
CA GLY A 281 -8.26 17.19 4.30
C GLY A 281 -8.51 16.03 5.26
N VAL A 282 -7.69 14.99 5.20
CA VAL A 282 -7.78 13.81 6.07
C VAL A 282 -7.64 14.19 7.56
N ILE A 283 -6.74 15.12 7.91
CA ILE A 283 -6.61 15.62 9.29
C ILE A 283 -7.86 16.39 9.73
N GLY A 284 -8.38 17.27 8.86
CA GLY A 284 -9.59 18.03 9.12
C GLY A 284 -10.75 17.09 9.42
N TYR A 285 -11.02 16.17 8.47
CA TYR A 285 -12.06 15.16 8.57
C TYR A 285 -11.94 14.30 9.83
N ALA A 286 -10.76 13.75 10.11
CA ALA A 286 -10.58 12.91 11.29
C ALA A 286 -10.83 13.68 12.59
N LYS A 287 -10.45 14.97 12.68
CA LYS A 287 -10.70 15.77 13.87
C LYS A 287 -12.17 16.15 14.05
N THR A 288 -12.92 16.30 12.97
CA THR A 288 -14.33 16.70 13.02
C THR A 288 -15.29 15.52 13.17
N CYS A 289 -14.91 14.35 12.66
CA CYS A 289 -15.79 13.19 12.54
C CYS A 289 -15.44 12.04 13.49
N TYR A 290 -14.24 12.00 14.08
CA TYR A 290 -13.88 10.96 15.05
C TYR A 290 -14.49 11.21 16.42
N ASP A 291 -15.33 10.28 16.88
CA ASP A 291 -15.85 10.29 18.25
C ASP A 291 -14.93 9.50 19.20
N THR A 292 -14.47 10.16 20.26
CA THR A 292 -13.57 9.56 21.25
C THR A 292 -14.26 8.55 22.16
N SER A 293 -15.60 8.61 22.30
CA SER A 293 -16.38 7.62 23.02
C SER A 293 -16.53 6.33 22.24
N ASP A 294 -17.00 6.42 20.99
CA ASP A 294 -17.28 5.27 20.13
C ASP A 294 -16.01 4.62 19.54
N LYS A 295 -14.96 5.43 19.29
CA LYS A 295 -13.67 4.98 18.71
C LYS A 295 -13.82 4.25 17.37
N THR A 296 -14.91 4.50 16.66
CA THR A 296 -15.15 3.93 15.34
C THR A 296 -14.18 4.54 14.32
N PRO A 297 -13.47 3.72 13.52
CA PRO A 297 -12.61 4.21 12.44
C PRO A 297 -13.42 5.02 11.43
N VAL A 298 -12.87 6.16 10.99
CA VAL A 298 -13.52 7.05 10.02
C VAL A 298 -12.83 6.92 8.67
N LEU A 299 -13.61 6.87 7.58
CA LEU A 299 -13.13 6.74 6.21
C LEU A 299 -13.52 7.99 5.41
N ASP A 300 -12.51 8.70 4.89
CA ASP A 300 -12.72 9.89 4.08
C ASP A 300 -12.80 9.55 2.59
N PHE A 301 -13.70 10.21 1.88
CA PHE A 301 -13.87 10.06 0.44
C PHE A 301 -13.84 11.43 -0.26
N ASP A 302 -12.65 12.03 -0.29
CA ASP A 302 -12.34 13.16 -1.18
C ASP A 302 -11.60 12.66 -2.42
N MET A 303 -12.25 11.78 -3.19
CA MET A 303 -11.53 10.91 -4.13
C MET A 303 -10.26 10.26 -3.51
N GLY A 304 -10.31 10.00 -2.18
CA GLY A 304 -9.57 8.98 -1.40
C GLY A 304 -8.74 9.45 -0.18
N GLY A 305 -8.96 8.87 1.03
CA GLY A 305 -8.00 8.90 2.15
C GLY A 305 -8.46 8.21 3.46
N THR A 306 -7.54 7.58 4.19
CA THR A 306 -7.77 7.06 5.57
C THR A 306 -6.71 7.64 6.51
N LEU A 307 -7.05 7.95 7.76
CA LEU A 307 -6.08 8.49 8.74
C LEU A 307 -5.19 7.37 9.32
N GLU A 308 -4.19 6.93 8.57
CA GLU A 308 -3.10 6.07 9.05
C GLU A 308 -1.75 6.64 8.61
N HIS A 309 -0.72 6.62 9.47
CA HIS A 309 0.63 6.99 9.05
C HIS A 309 1.35 5.80 8.41
N VAL A 310 1.76 5.99 7.16
CA VAL A 310 2.51 5.02 6.38
C VAL A 310 3.92 5.57 6.13
N PHE A 311 4.93 4.70 6.22
CA PHE A 311 6.34 5.06 6.00
C PHE A 311 6.85 4.65 4.62
N GLU A 312 6.13 3.76 3.93
CA GLU A 312 6.46 3.23 2.61
C GLU A 312 5.20 3.18 1.74
N SER A 313 5.22 3.87 0.60
CA SER A 313 4.14 3.84 -0.39
C SER A 313 4.71 3.72 -1.79
N THR A 314 3.91 3.27 -2.76
CA THR A 314 4.26 3.41 -4.18
C THR A 314 3.33 4.42 -4.82
N ILE A 315 3.88 5.52 -5.35
CA ILE A 315 3.11 6.55 -6.05
C ILE A 315 3.64 6.63 -7.48
N ALA A 316 2.76 6.52 -8.47
CA ALA A 316 3.12 6.56 -9.88
C ALA A 316 4.25 5.58 -10.25
N GLU A 317 4.17 4.34 -9.74
CA GLU A 317 5.18 3.29 -9.94
C GLU A 317 6.55 3.55 -9.28
N VAL A 318 6.66 4.58 -8.43
CA VAL A 318 7.89 4.91 -7.69
C VAL A 318 7.72 4.59 -6.20
N PRO A 319 8.60 3.74 -5.61
CA PRO A 319 8.59 3.51 -4.17
C PRO A 319 9.14 4.73 -3.44
N ILE A 320 8.36 5.25 -2.50
CA ILE A 320 8.67 6.42 -1.68
C ILE A 320 8.67 5.98 -0.22
N GLN A 321 9.74 6.33 0.50
CA GLN A 321 9.93 5.92 1.88
C GLN A 321 10.01 7.13 2.83
N CYS A 322 8.93 7.93 2.86
CA CYS A 322 8.79 9.04 3.80
C CYS A 322 7.55 8.87 4.67
N PRO A 323 7.55 9.36 5.93
CA PRO A 323 6.34 9.42 6.73
C PRO A 323 5.27 10.23 5.98
N GLN A 324 4.11 9.63 5.78
CA GLN A 324 2.96 10.25 5.11
C GLN A 324 1.65 9.68 5.65
N LEU A 325 0.54 10.34 5.38
CA LEU A 325 -0.80 9.79 5.61
C LEU A 325 -1.16 8.81 4.49
N ASP A 326 -1.91 7.75 4.80
CA ASP A 326 -2.38 6.74 3.85
C ASP A 326 -3.47 7.30 2.93
N VAL A 327 -3.02 8.05 1.93
CA VAL A 327 -3.88 8.65 0.91
C VAL A 327 -3.72 7.85 -0.38
N ASN A 328 -4.78 7.15 -0.77
CA ASN A 328 -4.84 6.45 -2.04
C ASN A 328 -5.55 7.34 -3.07
N THR A 329 -4.86 7.66 -4.16
CA THR A 329 -5.41 8.53 -5.21
C THR A 329 -5.80 7.72 -6.44
N VAL A 330 -6.99 8.00 -6.98
CA VAL A 330 -7.44 7.47 -8.27
C VAL A 330 -7.41 8.62 -9.27
N ALA A 331 -6.80 8.41 -10.44
CA ALA A 331 -6.71 9.41 -11.51
C ALA A 331 -8.05 9.54 -12.29
N ALA A 332 -9.11 9.91 -11.59
CA ALA A 332 -10.42 10.22 -12.15
C ALA A 332 -11.04 11.35 -11.33
N GLY A 333 -11.54 12.40 -11.99
CA GLY A 333 -12.16 13.55 -11.33
C GLY A 333 -12.93 14.45 -12.28
N GLY A 334 -13.41 15.60 -11.79
CA GLY A 334 -14.19 16.54 -12.60
C GLY A 334 -13.50 16.96 -13.91
N GLY A 335 -12.17 17.14 -13.92
CA GLY A 335 -11.47 17.48 -15.16
C GLY A 335 -11.28 16.34 -16.16
N SER A 336 -11.58 15.09 -15.80
CA SER A 336 -11.23 13.92 -16.62
C SER A 336 -11.93 13.91 -17.97
N VAL A 337 -11.14 13.72 -19.03
CA VAL A 337 -11.60 13.72 -20.42
C VAL A 337 -12.37 12.45 -20.74
N LEU A 338 -13.54 12.62 -21.34
CA LEU A 338 -14.37 11.54 -21.86
C LEU A 338 -14.02 11.27 -23.32
N ALA A 339 -13.72 10.02 -23.66
CA ALA A 339 -13.42 9.62 -25.04
C ALA A 339 -14.16 8.34 -25.44
N TRP A 340 -14.57 8.28 -26.70
CA TRP A 340 -15.11 7.08 -27.32
C TRP A 340 -13.99 6.26 -27.96
N THR A 341 -13.72 5.06 -27.43
CA THR A 341 -12.67 4.18 -27.99
C THR A 341 -13.12 2.72 -27.93
N GLY A 342 -13.00 2.01 -29.06
CA GLY A 342 -13.34 0.58 -29.13
C GLY A 342 -14.80 0.25 -28.80
N GLY A 343 -15.74 1.14 -29.14
CA GLY A 343 -17.18 0.94 -28.92
C GLY A 343 -17.67 1.23 -27.49
N LEU A 344 -16.81 1.76 -26.60
CA LEU A 344 -17.17 2.16 -25.24
C LEU A 344 -16.75 3.61 -24.94
N PHE A 345 -17.55 4.29 -24.13
CA PHE A 345 -17.18 5.56 -23.50
C PHE A 345 -16.22 5.29 -22.34
N LYS A 346 -15.04 5.93 -22.33
CA LYS A 346 -14.05 5.80 -21.27
C LYS A 346 -13.76 7.16 -20.63
N VAL A 347 -13.69 7.15 -19.30
CA VAL A 347 -13.06 8.23 -18.52
C VAL A 347 -11.57 8.00 -18.56
N ARG A 348 -10.82 8.95 -19.11
CA ARG A 348 -9.38 8.81 -19.26
C ARG A 348 -8.61 9.53 -18.14
N PRO A 349 -7.35 9.14 -17.86
CA PRO A 349 -6.53 9.82 -16.86
C PRO A 349 -6.13 11.25 -17.27
N GLU A 350 -6.20 11.60 -18.56
CA GLU A 350 -5.98 12.98 -19.00
C GLU A 350 -7.08 13.91 -18.47
N SER A 351 -6.69 15.11 -18.05
CA SER A 351 -7.57 16.12 -17.47
C SER A 351 -7.56 17.41 -18.29
N ALA A 352 -8.72 18.05 -18.41
CA ALA A 352 -8.89 19.37 -19.04
C ALA A 352 -8.45 20.54 -18.14
N GLY A 353 -8.19 20.28 -16.85
CA GLY A 353 -7.76 21.27 -15.87
C GLY A 353 -8.75 22.42 -15.67
N ALA A 354 -8.24 23.58 -15.27
CA ALA A 354 -9.01 24.83 -15.13
C ALA A 354 -9.20 25.58 -16.46
N TYR A 355 -8.18 25.53 -17.33
CA TYR A 355 -8.16 26.20 -18.63
C TYR A 355 -7.45 25.32 -19.68
N PRO A 356 -8.08 25.05 -20.85
CA PRO A 356 -9.39 25.55 -21.27
C PRO A 356 -10.58 24.97 -20.47
N GLY A 357 -10.35 23.97 -19.61
CA GLY A 357 -11.37 23.40 -18.73
C GLY A 357 -12.38 22.51 -19.46
N PRO A 358 -13.44 22.04 -18.79
CA PRO A 358 -14.60 21.38 -19.40
C PRO A 358 -15.20 22.18 -20.57
N ALA A 359 -15.81 21.49 -21.54
CA ALA A 359 -16.45 22.15 -22.69
C ALA A 359 -17.54 23.15 -22.26
N CYS A 360 -18.25 22.86 -21.16
CA CYS A 360 -19.30 23.67 -20.58
C CYS A 360 -18.79 24.98 -19.96
N TYR A 361 -17.47 25.16 -19.83
CA TYR A 361 -16.87 26.44 -19.43
C TYR A 361 -16.82 27.43 -20.60
N GLY A 362 -16.99 26.98 -21.85
CA GLY A 362 -17.05 27.85 -23.02
C GLY A 362 -15.70 28.31 -23.60
N ASN A 363 -14.57 27.85 -23.04
CA ASN A 363 -13.22 28.25 -23.47
C ASN A 363 -12.59 27.31 -24.53
N GLY A 364 -13.40 26.54 -25.26
CA GLY A 364 -12.92 25.58 -26.27
C GLY A 364 -12.33 24.29 -25.69
N GLY A 365 -12.72 23.92 -24.47
CA GLY A 365 -12.29 22.72 -23.77
C GLY A 365 -12.83 21.39 -24.32
N PRO A 366 -12.21 20.25 -24.01
CA PRO A 366 -12.69 18.93 -24.43
C PRO A 366 -13.91 18.47 -23.61
N LEU A 367 -14.57 17.40 -24.06
CA LEU A 367 -15.66 16.76 -23.32
C LEU A 367 -15.15 16.08 -22.04
N THR A 368 -15.79 16.36 -20.90
CA THR A 368 -15.40 15.92 -19.55
C THR A 368 -16.60 15.48 -18.70
N ILE A 369 -16.36 15.02 -17.46
CA ILE A 369 -17.42 14.59 -16.53
C ILE A 369 -18.45 15.72 -16.22
N PRO A 370 -18.07 16.98 -15.93
CA PRO A 370 -18.96 18.10 -15.77
C PRO A 370 -19.86 18.37 -16.98
N ASP A 371 -19.36 18.11 -18.20
CA ASP A 371 -20.17 18.23 -19.40
C ASP A 371 -21.29 17.19 -19.43
N ALA A 372 -20.96 15.94 -19.08
CA ALA A 372 -21.95 14.89 -18.92
C ALA A 372 -22.94 15.21 -17.79
N ASN A 373 -22.46 15.71 -16.65
CA ASN A 373 -23.32 16.10 -15.53
C ASN A 373 -24.25 17.27 -15.90
N CYS A 374 -23.74 18.27 -16.63
CA CYS A 374 -24.52 19.38 -17.14
C CYS A 374 -25.58 18.90 -18.13
N PHE A 375 -25.20 18.05 -19.10
CA PHE A 375 -26.12 17.45 -20.06
C PHE A 375 -27.21 16.60 -19.39
N LEU A 376 -26.86 15.88 -18.32
CA LEU A 376 -27.79 15.06 -17.54
C LEU A 376 -28.59 15.85 -16.49
N GLY A 377 -28.41 17.18 -16.40
CA GLY A 377 -29.12 18.03 -15.44
C GLY A 377 -28.72 17.82 -13.97
N ARG A 378 -27.56 17.23 -13.70
CA ARG A 378 -27.06 16.91 -12.35
C ARG A 378 -26.29 18.05 -11.67
N SER A 379 -26.03 19.14 -12.39
CA SER A 379 -25.29 20.30 -11.86
C SER A 379 -26.14 21.57 -11.95
N LEU A 380 -26.35 22.23 -10.81
CA LEU A 380 -26.98 23.54 -10.72
C LEU A 380 -25.90 24.65 -10.78
N CYS A 381 -26.06 25.61 -11.67
CA CYS A 381 -25.10 26.69 -11.91
C CYS A 381 -25.06 27.80 -10.82
N LYS A 382 -25.32 27.49 -9.54
CA LYS A 382 -25.24 28.49 -8.45
C LYS A 382 -24.65 27.88 -7.18
N ALA A 383 -23.57 28.49 -6.68
CA ALA A 383 -22.99 28.18 -5.38
C ALA A 383 -23.77 28.87 -4.26
N VAL A 384 -24.05 28.15 -3.18
CA VAL A 384 -24.63 28.66 -1.93
C VAL A 384 -23.63 28.32 -0.81
N GLU A 385 -23.24 29.32 -0.01
CA GLU A 385 -22.45 29.11 1.20
C GLU A 385 -23.31 28.43 2.26
N LEU A 386 -22.84 27.31 2.81
CA LEU A 386 -23.49 26.62 3.93
C LEU A 386 -22.56 26.62 5.15
N PRO A 387 -23.06 26.99 6.34
CA PRO A 387 -22.39 26.66 7.59
C PRO A 387 -22.40 25.14 7.80
N VAL A 388 -21.37 24.59 8.45
CA VAL A 388 -21.23 23.15 8.68
C VAL A 388 -21.13 22.89 10.18
N SER A 389 -22.02 22.07 10.73
CA SER A 389 -21.99 21.56 12.10
C SER A 389 -21.77 20.04 12.13
N SER A 390 -21.19 19.49 13.22
CA SER A 390 -20.94 18.04 13.30
C SER A 390 -22.24 17.26 13.59
N PRO A 391 -22.64 16.29 12.75
CA PRO A 391 -23.85 15.50 12.98
C PRO A 391 -23.79 14.64 14.24
N PHE A 392 -22.59 14.28 14.70
CA PHE A 392 -22.38 13.42 15.88
C PHE A 392 -22.57 14.14 17.22
N GLU A 393 -22.34 15.45 17.27
CA GLU A 393 -22.67 16.24 18.47
C GLU A 393 -24.17 16.27 18.73
N LYS A 394 -24.98 16.31 17.66
CA LYS A 394 -26.45 16.27 17.74
C LYS A 394 -27.00 14.86 18.02
N PHE A 395 -26.24 13.81 17.73
CA PHE A 395 -26.58 12.41 18.06
C PHE A 395 -26.19 12.02 19.51
N LYS A 396 -25.38 12.82 20.21
CA LYS A 396 -24.96 12.54 21.60
C LYS A 396 -26.14 12.70 22.56
N GLY A 397 -26.80 11.58 22.88
CA GLY A 397 -27.73 11.48 24.01
C GLY A 397 -29.15 11.03 23.68
N THR A 398 -29.48 10.71 22.42
CA THR A 398 -30.83 10.27 22.06
C THR A 398 -30.77 9.16 20.99
N THR A 399 -31.16 7.94 21.38
CA THR A 399 -31.29 6.78 20.47
C THR A 399 -32.74 6.54 20.03
N ASP A 400 -33.68 7.30 20.58
CA ASP A 400 -35.12 7.12 20.35
C ASP A 400 -35.68 8.38 19.69
N PHE A 401 -35.82 8.32 18.37
CA PHE A 401 -36.34 9.41 17.54
C PHE A 401 -37.81 9.12 17.19
N PRO A 402 -38.72 10.10 17.32
CA PRO A 402 -40.13 9.91 16.97
C PRO A 402 -40.29 9.52 15.50
N LEU A 403 -41.17 8.55 15.23
CA LEU A 403 -41.54 8.14 13.88
C LEU A 403 -42.21 9.29 13.11
N ALA A 404 -41.90 9.39 11.82
CA ALA A 404 -42.43 10.41 10.95
C ALA A 404 -43.95 10.32 10.81
N ASP A 405 -44.62 11.45 10.98
CA ASP A 405 -46.07 11.55 10.75
C ASP A 405 -46.39 11.22 9.28
N THR A 406 -47.30 10.28 9.08
CA THR A 406 -47.67 9.81 7.75
C THR A 406 -48.82 10.60 7.12
N ALA A 407 -49.44 11.54 7.86
CA ALA A 407 -50.60 12.31 7.40
C ALA A 407 -50.35 13.08 6.09
N ASP A 408 -49.15 13.64 5.92
CA ASP A 408 -48.75 14.43 4.73
C ASP A 408 -47.95 13.63 3.69
N ALA A 409 -47.75 12.33 3.90
CA ALA A 409 -46.97 11.49 3.01
C ALA A 409 -47.82 11.02 1.82
N LYS A 410 -47.31 11.22 0.60
CA LYS A 410 -47.92 10.63 -0.60
C LYS A 410 -47.50 9.17 -0.70
N THR A 411 -48.26 8.35 -1.42
CA THR A 411 -47.91 6.94 -1.63
C THR A 411 -47.59 6.71 -3.11
N GLN A 412 -46.46 6.07 -3.40
CA GLN A 412 -46.01 5.75 -4.75
C GLN A 412 -45.63 4.27 -4.85
N ARG A 413 -45.91 3.62 -5.99
CA ARG A 413 -45.42 2.26 -6.24
C ARG A 413 -43.97 2.30 -6.71
N ILE A 414 -43.12 1.57 -5.99
CA ILE A 414 -41.68 1.45 -6.25
C ILE A 414 -41.33 -0.01 -6.27
N TYR A 415 -40.50 -0.40 -7.23
CA TYR A 415 -40.01 -1.76 -7.30
C TYR A 415 -38.80 -1.93 -6.39
N PHE A 416 -38.90 -2.87 -5.45
CA PHE A 416 -37.78 -3.38 -4.67
C PHE A 416 -37.52 -4.83 -5.08
N GLU A 417 -36.25 -5.19 -5.22
CA GLU A 417 -35.85 -6.58 -5.54
C GLU A 417 -36.44 -7.56 -4.51
N LYS A 418 -36.44 -7.17 -3.24
CA LYS A 418 -37.12 -7.86 -2.13
C LYS A 418 -38.54 -7.30 -1.98
N GLY A 419 -39.55 -8.08 -2.39
CA GLY A 419 -40.98 -7.72 -2.26
C GLY A 419 -41.66 -7.25 -3.54
N GLY A 420 -40.88 -7.01 -4.61
CA GLY A 420 -41.40 -6.57 -5.90
C GLY A 420 -41.94 -5.14 -5.86
N TRP A 421 -43.02 -4.87 -6.58
CA TRP A 421 -43.66 -3.56 -6.58
C TRP A 421 -44.35 -3.29 -5.23
N THR A 422 -43.70 -2.53 -4.35
CA THR A 422 -44.22 -2.15 -3.03
C THR A 422 -44.78 -0.73 -3.05
N SER A 423 -45.81 -0.49 -2.23
CA SER A 423 -46.36 0.84 -2.00
C SER A 423 -45.49 1.54 -0.95
N ALA A 424 -44.71 2.55 -1.35
CA ALA A 424 -43.80 3.28 -0.48
C ALA A 424 -44.35 4.69 -0.17
N LEU A 425 -44.16 5.13 1.08
CA LEU A 425 -44.50 6.49 1.49
C LEU A 425 -43.42 7.47 0.99
N VAL A 426 -43.86 8.62 0.50
CA VAL A 426 -43.03 9.65 -0.11
C VAL A 426 -43.07 10.90 0.77
N PHE A 427 -41.90 11.26 1.27
CA PHE A 427 -41.66 12.32 2.23
C PHE A 427 -40.82 13.43 1.59
N HIS A 428 -41.27 14.68 1.71
CA HIS A 428 -40.44 15.84 1.38
C HIS A 428 -39.65 16.26 2.63
N ILE A 429 -38.33 16.40 2.53
CA ILE A 429 -37.47 16.61 3.72
C ILE A 429 -37.81 17.93 4.44
N GLN A 430 -38.15 18.99 3.70
CA GLN A 430 -38.44 20.32 4.27
C GLN A 430 -39.75 20.36 5.08
N ASN A 431 -40.61 19.35 4.95
CA ASN A 431 -41.88 19.28 5.68
C ASN A 431 -41.75 18.50 7.00
N ARG A 432 -40.53 18.27 7.49
CA ARG A 432 -40.26 17.41 8.63
C ARG A 432 -39.57 18.17 9.75
N SER A 433 -40.01 17.90 10.98
CA SER A 433 -39.34 18.35 12.18
C SER A 433 -37.96 17.68 12.29
N GLU A 434 -36.98 18.40 12.82
CA GLU A 434 -35.68 17.83 13.16
C GLU A 434 -35.83 16.60 14.05
N CYS A 435 -34.91 15.64 13.92
CA CYS A 435 -34.82 14.43 14.73
C CYS A 435 -36.01 13.46 14.52
N THR A 436 -36.56 13.39 13.30
CA THR A 436 -37.67 12.48 12.97
C THR A 436 -37.17 11.24 12.23
N LYS A 437 -37.66 10.04 12.62
CA LYS A 437 -37.31 8.75 12.03
C LYS A 437 -38.30 8.32 10.94
N VAL A 438 -37.81 8.10 9.73
CA VAL A 438 -38.55 7.55 8.59
C VAL A 438 -38.20 6.07 8.44
N GLN A 439 -39.18 5.19 8.60
CA GLN A 439 -39.01 3.75 8.39
C GLN A 439 -39.25 3.41 6.92
N GLY A 440 -38.35 2.62 6.31
CA GLY A 440 -38.58 2.09 4.97
C GLY A 440 -39.60 0.94 4.96
N PRO A 441 -40.23 0.65 3.80
CA PRO A 441 -39.96 1.19 2.48
C PRO A 441 -40.53 2.60 2.27
N ALA A 442 -39.66 3.56 1.93
CA ALA A 442 -40.02 4.97 1.81
C ALA A 442 -39.12 5.70 0.81
N VAL A 443 -39.59 6.84 0.32
CA VAL A 443 -38.81 7.81 -0.46
C VAL A 443 -38.73 9.10 0.33
N ILE A 444 -37.52 9.60 0.51
CA ILE A 444 -37.26 10.94 1.04
C ILE A 444 -36.69 11.74 -0.11
N PHE A 445 -37.23 12.91 -0.40
CA PHE A 445 -36.71 13.74 -1.48
C PHE A 445 -36.69 15.23 -1.11
N ASP A 446 -35.81 15.96 -1.77
CA ASP A 446 -35.69 17.41 -1.70
C ASP A 446 -35.40 17.98 -3.11
N GLU A 447 -35.06 19.27 -3.19
CA GLU A 447 -34.79 19.94 -4.47
C GLU A 447 -33.53 19.42 -5.20
N THR A 448 -32.66 18.66 -4.52
CA THR A 448 -31.33 18.24 -4.99
C THR A 448 -31.15 16.73 -5.04
N GLN A 449 -31.88 15.96 -4.25
CA GLN A 449 -31.69 14.52 -4.10
C GLN A 449 -33.00 13.75 -3.86
N THR A 450 -32.95 12.45 -4.15
CA THR A 450 -34.01 11.49 -3.86
C THR A 450 -33.36 10.25 -3.24
N VAL A 451 -33.71 9.96 -2.00
CA VAL A 451 -33.22 8.84 -1.20
C VAL A 451 -34.33 7.80 -1.10
N ILE A 452 -34.03 6.56 -1.46
CA ILE A 452 -34.96 5.44 -1.36
C ILE A 452 -34.51 4.56 -0.19
N LEU A 453 -35.40 4.39 0.79
CA LEU A 453 -35.22 3.47 1.91
C LEU A 453 -35.89 2.14 1.57
N ASP A 454 -35.15 1.04 1.69
CA ASP A 454 -35.68 -0.30 1.52
C ASP A 454 -36.41 -0.80 2.77
N HIS A 455 -36.91 -2.04 2.75
CA HIS A 455 -37.68 -2.61 3.85
C HIS A 455 -36.90 -2.79 5.15
N ASP A 456 -35.57 -2.87 5.05
CA ASP A 456 -34.69 -3.16 6.19
C ASP A 456 -33.97 -1.88 6.67
N SER A 457 -34.24 -0.72 6.08
CA SER A 457 -33.58 0.55 6.39
C SER A 457 -34.50 1.56 7.07
N HIS A 458 -33.91 2.47 7.84
CA HIS A 458 -34.57 3.67 8.33
C HIS A 458 -33.64 4.88 8.26
N ALA A 459 -34.20 6.08 8.20
CA ALA A 459 -33.42 7.32 8.22
C ALA A 459 -33.88 8.23 9.34
N VAL A 460 -32.94 8.98 9.93
CA VAL A 460 -33.20 10.07 10.87
C VAL A 460 -32.86 11.38 10.16
N VAL A 461 -33.85 12.26 10.04
CA VAL A 461 -33.71 13.59 9.43
C VAL A 461 -33.15 14.55 10.48
N LEU A 462 -31.98 15.14 10.21
CA LEU A 462 -31.38 16.22 10.99
C LEU A 462 -31.42 17.52 10.16
N GLU A 463 -31.12 18.66 10.80
CA GLU A 463 -31.13 20.00 10.16
C GLU A 463 -30.28 20.06 8.88
N GLU A 464 -29.10 19.44 8.91
CA GLU A 464 -28.11 19.50 7.82
C GLU A 464 -27.76 18.11 7.24
N HIS A 465 -28.26 17.02 7.85
CA HIS A 465 -27.80 15.66 7.56
C HIS A 465 -28.96 14.67 7.54
N LEU A 466 -28.81 13.58 6.78
CA LEU A 466 -29.69 12.42 6.82
C LEU A 466 -28.88 11.22 7.28
N VAL A 467 -29.21 10.67 8.46
CA VAL A 467 -28.52 9.49 9.01
C VAL A 467 -29.32 8.25 8.64
N ILE A 468 -28.77 7.37 7.82
CA ILE A 468 -29.43 6.14 7.37
C ILE A 468 -28.84 4.95 8.11
N ASP A 469 -29.70 4.18 8.77
CA ASP A 469 -29.34 2.94 9.43
C ASP A 469 -30.01 1.77 8.70
N ILE A 470 -29.20 0.77 8.36
CA ILE A 470 -29.56 -0.37 7.53
C ILE A 470 -29.50 -1.60 8.43
N ALA A 471 -30.64 -2.23 8.71
CA ALA A 471 -30.68 -3.43 9.52
C ALA A 471 -29.89 -4.55 8.84
N GLY A 472 -28.90 -5.08 9.57
CA GLY A 472 -28.05 -6.15 9.06
C GLY A 472 -28.85 -7.42 8.77
N LYS A 473 -28.81 -7.90 7.54
CA LYS A 473 -29.38 -9.19 7.15
C LYS A 473 -28.57 -10.34 7.78
N ALA A 474 -29.23 -11.28 8.44
CA ALA A 474 -28.60 -12.54 8.82
C ALA A 474 -28.18 -13.30 7.55
N LEU A 475 -26.94 -13.77 7.50
CA LEU A 475 -26.40 -14.46 6.33
C LEU A 475 -26.89 -15.91 6.29
N SER A 476 -27.36 -16.34 5.12
CA SER A 476 -27.63 -17.75 4.85
C SER A 476 -26.31 -18.52 4.69
N THR A 477 -26.26 -19.75 5.20
CA THR A 477 -25.20 -20.73 4.97
C THR A 477 -25.58 -21.78 3.93
N GLN A 478 -26.68 -21.57 3.20
CA GLN A 478 -27.17 -22.50 2.18
C GLN A 478 -27.00 -21.97 0.76
N GLU A 479 -27.06 -20.66 0.59
CA GLU A 479 -26.95 -20.00 -0.71
C GLU A 479 -25.85 -18.95 -0.68
N VAL A 480 -25.00 -18.95 -1.70
CA VAL A 480 -23.91 -17.99 -1.84
C VAL A 480 -24.46 -16.67 -2.35
N ASP A 481 -24.40 -15.63 -1.53
CA ASP A 481 -24.66 -14.26 -1.98
C ASP A 481 -23.40 -13.75 -2.72
N PRO A 482 -23.48 -13.38 -4.02
CA PRO A 482 -22.32 -12.94 -4.80
C PRO A 482 -21.63 -11.69 -4.24
N ILE A 483 -22.38 -10.78 -3.63
CA ILE A 483 -21.83 -9.56 -3.01
C ILE A 483 -21.05 -9.98 -1.77
N LYS A 484 -21.62 -10.86 -0.95
CA LYS A 484 -20.95 -11.34 0.27
C LYS A 484 -19.75 -12.21 -0.06
N LEU A 485 -19.81 -13.03 -1.11
CA LEU A 485 -18.66 -13.78 -1.61
C LEU A 485 -17.49 -12.83 -1.93
N SER A 486 -17.75 -11.72 -2.62
CA SER A 486 -16.73 -10.70 -2.88
C SER A 486 -16.22 -10.02 -1.61
N VAL A 487 -17.12 -9.69 -0.66
CA VAL A 487 -16.75 -9.08 0.62
C VAL A 487 -15.87 -10.02 1.46
N PHE A 488 -16.26 -11.29 1.62
CA PHE A 488 -15.49 -12.28 2.35
C PHE A 488 -14.15 -12.58 1.66
N GLY A 489 -14.14 -12.69 0.33
CA GLY A 489 -12.93 -12.85 -0.47
C GLY A 489 -11.92 -11.72 -0.22
N HIS A 490 -12.36 -10.47 -0.33
CA HIS A 490 -11.50 -9.32 -0.06
C HIS A 490 -11.09 -9.22 1.41
N ARG A 491 -11.97 -9.55 2.35
CA ARG A 491 -11.63 -9.55 3.78
C ARG A 491 -10.56 -10.58 4.11
N LEU A 492 -10.72 -11.83 3.67
CA LEU A 492 -9.74 -12.89 3.93
C LEU A 492 -8.40 -12.62 3.24
N MET A 493 -8.42 -12.10 2.01
CA MET A 493 -7.20 -11.66 1.32
C MET A 493 -6.51 -10.50 2.06
N SER A 494 -7.28 -9.50 2.52
CA SER A 494 -6.76 -8.40 3.35
C SER A 494 -6.17 -8.89 4.66
N ILE A 495 -6.75 -9.92 5.29
CA ILE A 495 -6.19 -10.54 6.49
C ILE A 495 -4.82 -11.16 6.17
N ALA A 496 -4.71 -11.94 5.08
CA ALA A 496 -3.44 -12.51 4.66
C ALA A 496 -2.40 -11.42 4.33
N GLU A 497 -2.81 -10.29 3.75
CA GLU A 497 -1.93 -9.13 3.52
C GLU A 497 -1.47 -8.49 4.83
N GLN A 498 -2.36 -8.33 5.81
CA GLN A 498 -2.02 -7.79 7.12
C GLN A 498 -1.08 -8.71 7.90
N MET A 499 -1.22 -10.03 7.75
CA MET A 499 -0.23 -11.00 8.24
C MET A 499 1.14 -10.74 7.59
N GLY A 500 1.16 -10.58 6.26
CA GLY A 500 2.38 -10.26 5.49
C GLY A 500 3.06 -8.97 5.94
N ARG A 501 2.30 -7.88 6.07
CA ARG A 501 2.81 -6.59 6.57
C ARG A 501 3.36 -6.69 7.99
N THR A 502 2.71 -7.49 8.84
CA THR A 502 3.19 -7.75 10.21
C THR A 502 4.54 -8.48 10.17
N LEU A 503 4.64 -9.55 9.37
CA LEU A 503 5.88 -10.30 9.18
C LEU A 503 7.01 -9.40 8.65
N GLN A 504 6.76 -8.66 7.58
CA GLN A 504 7.73 -7.75 6.98
C GLN A 504 8.23 -6.68 7.98
N LYS A 505 7.32 -6.01 8.70
CA LYS A 505 7.68 -4.92 9.62
C LYS A 505 8.45 -5.40 10.84
N THR A 506 8.14 -6.60 11.35
CA THR A 506 8.74 -7.15 12.58
C THR A 506 9.97 -8.02 12.34
N SER A 507 10.17 -8.53 11.13
CA SER A 507 11.39 -9.25 10.75
C SER A 507 12.60 -8.33 10.68
N ILE A 508 13.79 -8.92 10.82
CA ILE A 508 15.07 -8.20 10.78
C ILE A 508 15.95 -8.64 9.61
N SER A 509 15.76 -9.83 9.04
CA SER A 509 16.54 -10.23 7.86
C SER A 509 16.16 -9.42 6.62
N THR A 510 17.16 -9.17 5.78
CA THR A 510 16.99 -8.49 4.49
C THR A 510 16.08 -9.26 3.55
N ASN A 511 16.09 -10.60 3.60
CA ASN A 511 15.31 -11.43 2.69
C ASN A 511 13.80 -11.29 2.93
N ILE A 512 13.35 -11.29 4.18
CA ILE A 512 11.93 -11.11 4.49
C ILE A 512 11.56 -9.63 4.42
N LYS A 513 12.38 -8.74 5.02
CA LYS A 513 12.04 -7.32 5.19
C LYS A 513 12.12 -6.51 3.89
N GLU A 514 13.13 -6.79 3.06
CA GLU A 514 13.46 -5.97 1.88
C GLU A 514 13.23 -6.71 0.56
N ARG A 515 13.68 -7.96 0.46
CA ARG A 515 13.49 -8.79 -0.74
C ARG A 515 12.06 -9.31 -0.87
N LEU A 516 11.29 -9.26 0.22
CA LEU A 516 9.90 -9.75 0.31
C LEU A 516 9.79 -11.23 -0.06
N ASP A 517 10.82 -12.00 0.30
CA ASP A 517 10.94 -13.41 0.03
C ASP A 517 10.21 -14.23 1.11
N TYR A 518 8.91 -14.03 1.18
CA TYR A 518 8.02 -14.69 2.13
C TYR A 518 6.61 -14.86 1.57
N SER A 519 5.74 -15.60 2.23
CA SER A 519 4.31 -15.71 1.90
C SER A 519 3.49 -15.95 3.14
N CYS A 520 2.27 -15.44 3.17
CA CYS A 520 1.30 -15.60 4.25
C CYS A 520 -0.03 -16.04 3.65
N ALA A 521 -0.66 -17.01 4.28
CA ALA A 521 -1.88 -17.62 3.77
C ALA A 521 -2.77 -18.19 4.89
N ILE A 522 -4.05 -18.33 4.56
CA ILE A 522 -5.11 -18.91 5.37
C ILE A 522 -5.55 -20.19 4.68
N PHE A 523 -5.74 -21.25 5.46
CA PHE A 523 -6.07 -22.58 4.97
C PHE A 523 -7.27 -23.13 5.74
N SER A 524 -8.12 -23.91 5.07
CA SER A 524 -9.24 -24.60 5.71
C SER A 524 -8.77 -25.66 6.71
N ALA A 525 -9.69 -26.24 7.49
CA ALA A 525 -9.40 -27.37 8.38
C ALA A 525 -8.77 -28.58 7.66
N SER A 526 -8.98 -28.73 6.34
CA SER A 526 -8.37 -29.78 5.52
C SER A 526 -6.97 -29.42 4.98
N GLY A 527 -6.45 -28.24 5.31
CA GLY A 527 -5.16 -27.73 4.82
C GLY A 527 -5.20 -27.17 3.39
N SER A 528 -6.39 -26.98 2.82
CA SER A 528 -6.54 -26.41 1.47
C SER A 528 -6.48 -24.89 1.52
N LEU A 529 -5.77 -24.28 0.57
CA LEU A 529 -5.59 -22.82 0.52
C LEU A 529 -6.94 -22.11 0.34
N VAL A 530 -7.25 -21.14 1.22
CA VAL A 530 -8.47 -20.32 1.16
C VAL A 530 -8.17 -18.94 0.62
N ALA A 531 -7.16 -18.28 1.20
CA ALA A 531 -6.76 -16.95 0.82
C ALA A 531 -5.25 -16.77 1.04
N ASN A 532 -4.63 -15.96 0.19
CA ASN A 532 -3.22 -15.63 0.27
C ASN A 532 -2.99 -14.16 -0.02
N ALA A 533 -1.91 -13.62 0.54
CA ALA A 533 -1.39 -12.34 0.09
C ALA A 533 -0.64 -12.48 -1.25
N PRO A 534 -0.51 -11.40 -2.04
CA PRO A 534 0.13 -11.40 -3.35
C PRO A 534 1.66 -11.46 -3.25
N HIS A 535 2.18 -12.55 -2.69
CA HIS A 535 3.61 -12.78 -2.49
C HIS A 535 4.18 -13.78 -3.51
N ILE A 536 4.88 -14.85 -3.10
CA ILE A 536 5.58 -15.78 -3.99
C ILE A 536 4.69 -17.00 -4.29
N PRO A 537 4.26 -17.20 -5.56
CA PRO A 537 3.36 -18.32 -5.92
C PRO A 537 3.93 -19.70 -5.58
N GLY A 538 5.25 -19.88 -5.73
CA GLY A 538 5.93 -21.14 -5.44
C GLY A 538 5.77 -21.62 -4.01
N HIS A 539 5.56 -20.72 -3.05
CA HIS A 539 5.33 -21.09 -1.64
C HIS A 539 3.95 -21.71 -1.46
N LEU A 540 2.91 -21.10 -2.04
CA LEU A 540 1.52 -21.30 -1.66
C LEU A 540 1.03 -22.74 -1.84
N TRP A 541 1.37 -23.36 -2.96
CA TRP A 541 0.97 -24.75 -3.22
C TRP A 541 1.62 -25.72 -2.23
N SER A 542 2.94 -25.65 -2.06
CA SER A 542 3.68 -26.54 -1.17
C SER A 542 3.35 -26.35 0.32
N MET A 543 2.87 -25.17 0.72
CA MET A 543 2.39 -24.92 2.08
C MET A 543 1.13 -25.75 2.41
N SER A 544 0.23 -25.97 1.44
CA SER A 544 -0.91 -26.87 1.63
C SER A 544 -0.46 -28.30 1.92
N THR A 545 0.52 -28.81 1.18
CA THR A 545 1.15 -30.11 1.47
C THR A 545 1.76 -30.14 2.87
N ALA A 546 2.47 -29.08 3.28
CA ALA A 546 3.10 -29.03 4.59
C ALA A 546 2.09 -29.15 5.74
N ILE A 547 0.92 -28.53 5.58
CA ILE A 547 -0.19 -28.60 6.55
C ILE A 547 -0.81 -30.00 6.55
N ARG A 548 -1.11 -30.59 5.38
CA ARG A 548 -1.67 -31.95 5.29
C ARG A 548 -0.76 -33.00 5.91
N TYR A 549 0.53 -32.95 5.60
CA TYR A 549 1.52 -33.84 6.22
C TYR A 549 1.53 -33.71 7.74
N ARG A 550 1.32 -32.50 8.31
CA ARG A 550 1.21 -32.35 9.77
C ARG A 550 -0.04 -33.02 10.31
N ALA A 551 -1.18 -32.84 9.65
CA ALA A 551 -2.43 -33.46 10.06
C ALA A 551 -2.31 -34.99 10.12
N GLU A 552 -1.59 -35.59 9.17
CA GLU A 552 -1.25 -37.02 9.18
C GLU A 552 -0.27 -37.40 10.29
N LYS A 553 0.83 -36.64 10.46
CA LYS A 553 1.88 -36.95 11.45
C LYS A 553 1.42 -36.86 12.90
N TYR A 554 0.63 -35.85 13.24
CA TYR A 554 0.16 -35.62 14.61
C TYR A 554 -1.21 -36.26 14.89
N GLY A 555 -1.99 -36.57 13.85
CA GLY A 555 -3.38 -37.01 14.01
C GLY A 555 -4.26 -35.95 14.68
N ARG A 556 -5.47 -36.35 15.10
CA ARG A 556 -6.43 -35.45 15.75
C ARG A 556 -6.00 -35.00 17.16
N ASP A 557 -5.21 -35.81 17.86
CA ASP A 557 -4.86 -35.58 19.29
C ASP A 557 -3.43 -35.06 19.52
N GLY A 558 -2.63 -34.89 18.47
CA GLY A 558 -1.21 -34.53 18.62
C GLY A 558 -0.92 -33.01 18.71
N LEU A 559 -1.93 -32.17 18.48
CA LEU A 559 -1.84 -30.71 18.50
C LEU A 559 -2.80 -30.13 19.53
N GLU A 560 -2.35 -29.10 20.22
CA GLU A 560 -3.12 -28.42 21.26
C GLU A 560 -3.27 -26.91 20.93
N PRO A 561 -4.29 -26.22 21.47
CA PRO A 561 -4.40 -24.78 21.37
C PRO A 561 -3.10 -24.06 21.80
N GLY A 562 -2.64 -23.14 20.94
CA GLY A 562 -1.40 -22.38 21.15
C GLY A 562 -0.12 -23.09 20.69
N ASP A 563 -0.21 -24.27 20.08
CA ASP A 563 0.92 -24.90 19.41
C ASP A 563 1.28 -24.17 18.09
N VAL A 564 2.57 -24.10 17.76
CA VAL A 564 3.06 -23.59 16.47
C VAL A 564 4.15 -24.52 15.96
N ILE A 565 4.06 -24.91 14.69
CA ILE A 565 4.92 -25.91 14.06
C ILE A 565 5.85 -25.26 13.05
N LEU A 566 7.12 -25.66 13.07
CA LEU A 566 8.15 -25.29 12.12
C LEU A 566 8.50 -26.49 11.22
N SER A 567 8.62 -26.24 9.91
CA SER A 567 9.08 -27.24 8.95
C SER A 567 9.66 -26.61 7.68
N ASN A 568 10.59 -27.30 7.03
CA ASN A 568 11.19 -26.90 5.75
C ASN A 568 11.72 -28.09 4.92
N HIS A 569 11.68 -29.31 5.47
CA HIS A 569 12.16 -30.48 4.76
C HIS A 569 11.33 -30.72 3.47
N PRO A 570 11.93 -31.12 2.33
CA PRO A 570 11.20 -31.34 1.08
C PRO A 570 10.05 -32.36 1.21
N CYS A 571 10.28 -33.49 1.90
CA CYS A 571 9.23 -34.47 2.21
C CYS A 571 8.04 -33.91 3.03
N ALA A 572 8.24 -32.78 3.69
CA ALA A 572 7.30 -32.09 4.55
C ALA A 572 6.64 -30.88 3.86
N GLY A 573 6.70 -30.79 2.52
CA GLY A 573 6.17 -29.67 1.74
C GLY A 573 7.12 -28.47 1.66
N GLY A 574 8.41 -28.65 1.95
CA GLY A 574 9.44 -27.62 1.75
C GLY A 574 9.81 -27.42 0.28
N THR A 575 10.10 -26.18 -0.12
CA THR A 575 10.51 -25.80 -1.50
C THR A 575 12.02 -25.89 -1.70
N HIS A 576 12.77 -25.45 -0.70
CA HIS A 576 14.19 -25.68 -0.47
C HIS A 576 14.48 -25.33 1.00
N LEU A 577 15.60 -25.78 1.57
CA LEU A 577 15.77 -25.70 3.03
C LEU A 577 15.74 -24.28 3.62
N PRO A 578 16.33 -23.24 3.01
CA PRO A 578 16.24 -21.89 3.56
C PRO A 578 14.82 -21.34 3.77
N ASP A 579 13.81 -21.91 3.11
CA ASP A 579 12.41 -21.52 3.27
C ASP A 579 11.78 -22.21 4.48
N LEU A 580 11.71 -21.49 5.60
CA LEU A 580 11.11 -22.01 6.82
C LEU A 580 9.59 -21.73 6.86
N THR A 581 8.79 -22.77 7.04
CA THR A 581 7.32 -22.69 7.14
C THR A 581 6.88 -22.76 8.59
N VAL A 582 6.14 -21.74 9.03
CA VAL A 582 5.55 -21.62 10.37
C VAL A 582 4.04 -21.77 10.27
N ILE A 583 3.52 -22.85 10.85
CA ILE A 583 2.12 -23.28 10.75
C ILE A 583 1.48 -23.19 12.14
N THR A 584 0.33 -22.54 12.25
CA THR A 584 -0.43 -22.43 13.50
C THR A 584 -1.84 -23.01 13.29
N PRO A 585 -2.19 -24.15 13.92
CA PRO A 585 -3.57 -24.63 13.99
C PRO A 585 -4.42 -23.68 14.85
N VAL A 586 -5.67 -23.47 14.44
CA VAL A 586 -6.64 -22.67 15.20
C VAL A 586 -7.81 -23.55 15.58
N PHE A 587 -8.08 -23.63 16.88
CA PHE A 587 -9.09 -24.49 17.47
C PHE A 587 -10.37 -23.72 17.75
N ASP A 588 -11.44 -24.47 17.94
CA ASP A 588 -12.72 -23.99 18.43
C ASP A 588 -12.64 -23.72 19.94
N ASP A 589 -12.81 -22.46 20.34
CA ASP A 589 -12.71 -22.06 21.76
C ASP A 589 -14.04 -22.33 22.52
N ASP A 590 -15.15 -22.59 21.83
CA ASP A 590 -16.50 -22.61 22.41
C ASP A 590 -17.11 -24.03 22.50
N ASP A 591 -17.10 -24.82 21.42
CA ASP A 591 -17.84 -26.11 21.36
C ASP A 591 -16.94 -27.36 21.51
N ASP A 592 -15.85 -27.48 20.74
CA ASP A 592 -14.90 -28.61 20.82
C ASP A 592 -13.44 -28.14 20.78
N PRO A 593 -12.73 -28.04 21.93
CA PRO A 593 -11.37 -27.51 22.00
C PRO A 593 -10.32 -28.34 21.24
N LYS A 594 -10.69 -29.50 20.70
CA LYS A 594 -9.84 -30.32 19.83
C LYS A 594 -10.17 -30.19 18.34
N ARG A 595 -11.28 -29.56 17.98
CA ARG A 595 -11.65 -29.31 16.59
C ARG A 595 -10.82 -28.15 16.05
N ILE A 596 -10.09 -28.40 14.98
CA ILE A 596 -9.40 -27.37 14.21
C ILE A 596 -10.40 -26.75 13.23
N PHE A 597 -10.57 -25.43 13.31
CA PHE A 597 -11.40 -24.66 12.37
C PHE A 597 -10.63 -24.30 11.10
N PHE A 598 -9.39 -23.85 11.25
CA PHE A 598 -8.54 -23.45 10.13
C PHE A 598 -7.07 -23.45 10.55
N PHE A 599 -6.19 -23.28 9.56
CA PHE A 599 -4.77 -23.03 9.80
C PHE A 599 -4.41 -21.66 9.24
N VAL A 600 -3.49 -20.99 9.91
CA VAL A 600 -2.72 -19.89 9.33
C VAL A 600 -1.28 -20.33 9.19
N ALA A 601 -0.65 -19.96 8.08
CA ALA A 601 0.75 -20.24 7.91
C ALA A 601 1.45 -19.11 7.16
N ASN A 602 2.75 -19.02 7.42
CA ASN A 602 3.66 -18.24 6.60
C ASN A 602 4.93 -19.03 6.31
N ARG A 603 5.61 -18.63 5.25
CA ARG A 603 6.91 -19.16 4.84
C ARG A 603 7.84 -17.99 4.58
N GLY A 604 9.04 -18.02 5.15
CA GLY A 604 10.04 -16.97 4.96
C GLY A 604 11.38 -17.56 4.57
N HIS A 605 12.07 -16.91 3.64
CA HIS A 605 13.40 -17.30 3.19
C HIS A 605 14.47 -16.73 4.11
N HIS A 606 15.26 -17.60 4.73
CA HIS A 606 16.36 -17.19 5.61
C HIS A 606 17.69 -17.18 4.85
N ALA A 607 18.55 -16.19 5.11
CA ALA A 607 19.82 -16.03 4.39
C ALA A 607 20.83 -17.16 4.69
N ASP A 608 20.78 -17.72 5.90
CA ASP A 608 21.61 -18.83 6.35
C ASP A 608 20.83 -19.67 7.38
N ILE A 609 20.94 -20.99 7.24
CA ILE A 609 20.36 -22.00 8.14
C ILE A 609 21.40 -23.09 8.47
N GLY A 610 22.69 -22.78 8.31
CA GLY A 610 23.81 -23.71 8.45
C GLY A 610 24.21 -24.37 7.14
N GLY A 611 24.94 -25.49 7.25
CA GLY A 611 25.47 -26.23 6.10
C GLY A 611 26.95 -25.94 5.80
N ILE A 612 27.45 -26.46 4.69
CA ILE A 612 28.88 -26.40 4.32
C ILE A 612 29.33 -24.96 4.05
N LEU A 613 28.54 -24.21 3.29
CA LEU A 613 28.88 -22.87 2.84
C LEU A 613 27.77 -21.89 3.20
N ALA A 614 28.15 -20.64 3.51
CA ALA A 614 27.19 -19.56 3.67
C ALA A 614 26.54 -19.20 2.33
N GLY A 615 25.29 -18.74 2.36
CA GLY A 615 24.65 -18.12 1.19
C GLY A 615 23.42 -18.82 0.62
N SER A 616 22.58 -19.40 1.48
CA SER A 616 21.26 -20.00 1.16
C SER A 616 21.26 -21.19 0.19
N MET A 617 21.87 -21.07 -1.00
CA MET A 617 21.92 -22.11 -2.03
C MET A 617 23.34 -22.26 -2.64
N PRO A 618 24.29 -22.90 -1.93
CA PRO A 618 25.61 -23.17 -2.49
C PRO A 618 25.53 -24.12 -3.70
N PRO A 619 26.18 -23.82 -4.84
CA PRO A 619 25.90 -24.50 -6.12
C PRO A 619 26.49 -25.91 -6.26
N ASN A 620 27.45 -26.29 -5.42
CA ASN A 620 28.21 -27.54 -5.58
C ASN A 620 27.85 -28.58 -4.50
N LEU A 621 26.63 -28.50 -3.97
CA LEU A 621 26.14 -29.46 -2.98
C LEU A 621 25.50 -30.66 -3.68
N THR A 622 25.65 -31.83 -3.09
CA THR A 622 25.21 -33.12 -3.67
C THR A 622 24.34 -33.92 -2.72
N GLU A 623 24.21 -33.47 -1.47
CA GLU A 623 23.50 -34.16 -0.41
C GLU A 623 22.74 -33.15 0.47
N LEU A 624 21.51 -33.46 0.85
CA LEU A 624 20.62 -32.52 1.56
C LEU A 624 21.21 -32.01 2.89
N TRP A 625 21.93 -32.84 3.64
CA TRP A 625 22.54 -32.44 4.92
C TRP A 625 23.64 -31.39 4.76
N GLN A 626 24.15 -31.18 3.54
CA GLN A 626 25.12 -30.14 3.23
C GLN A 626 24.48 -28.75 3.12
N GLU A 627 23.17 -28.69 2.88
CA GLU A 627 22.39 -27.46 2.69
C GLU A 627 21.95 -26.80 4.01
N GLY A 628 22.10 -27.49 5.15
CA GLY A 628 21.84 -26.94 6.48
C GLY A 628 20.71 -27.64 7.23
N ALA A 629 19.95 -26.88 8.01
CA ALA A 629 18.89 -27.43 8.85
C ALA A 629 17.74 -28.00 8.01
N ALA A 630 17.51 -29.32 8.10
CA ALA A 630 16.40 -30.01 7.48
C ALA A 630 15.40 -30.47 8.56
N ILE A 631 14.34 -29.69 8.76
CA ILE A 631 13.34 -29.84 9.83
C ILE A 631 12.08 -30.41 9.21
N GLU A 632 11.80 -31.69 9.49
CA GLU A 632 10.53 -32.28 9.12
C GLU A 632 9.39 -31.69 9.95
N SER A 633 9.54 -31.64 11.27
CA SER A 633 8.53 -31.15 12.22
C SER A 633 9.19 -30.75 13.51
N PHE A 634 8.94 -29.53 13.96
CA PHE A 634 9.37 -29.06 15.27
C PHE A 634 8.27 -28.22 15.90
N LYS A 635 7.89 -28.50 17.16
CA LYS A 635 6.97 -27.64 17.92
C LYS A 635 7.74 -26.41 18.39
N LEU A 636 7.76 -25.39 17.53
CA LEU A 636 8.40 -24.10 17.80
C LEU A 636 7.78 -23.38 19.00
N VAL A 637 6.46 -23.51 19.14
CA VAL A 637 5.71 -23.08 20.32
C VAL A 637 4.87 -24.27 20.78
N SER A 638 4.88 -24.54 22.07
CA SER A 638 4.06 -25.57 22.70
C SER A 638 3.17 -24.91 23.74
N ARG A 639 1.85 -24.92 23.52
CA ARG A 639 0.85 -24.27 24.38
C ARG A 639 1.23 -22.83 24.79
N GLY A 640 1.63 -22.02 23.80
CA GLY A 640 2.02 -20.62 24.00
C GLY A 640 3.45 -20.38 24.51
N VAL A 641 4.24 -21.42 24.79
CA VAL A 641 5.64 -21.29 25.23
C VAL A 641 6.60 -21.54 24.06
N PHE A 642 7.40 -20.53 23.70
CA PHE A 642 8.38 -20.60 22.61
C PHE A 642 9.62 -21.42 23.02
N ASP A 643 9.95 -22.48 22.28
CA ASP A 643 11.09 -23.36 22.58
C ASP A 643 12.38 -22.89 21.89
N GLU A 644 13.02 -21.87 22.48
CA GLU A 644 14.27 -21.32 21.95
C GLU A 644 15.42 -22.33 22.02
N ALA A 645 15.48 -23.16 23.07
CA ALA A 645 16.53 -24.17 23.22
C ALA A 645 16.43 -25.27 22.15
N GLY A 646 15.22 -25.76 21.88
CA GLY A 646 14.96 -26.69 20.78
C GLY A 646 15.28 -26.07 19.43
N LEU A 647 14.92 -24.80 19.20
CA LEU A 647 15.24 -24.12 17.95
C LEU A 647 16.76 -23.97 17.72
N VAL A 648 17.53 -23.63 18.77
CA VAL A 648 19.00 -23.61 18.71
C VAL A 648 19.54 -25.00 18.36
N HIS A 649 18.94 -26.05 18.91
CA HIS A 649 19.31 -27.42 18.58
C HIS A 649 19.07 -27.73 17.08
N GLU A 650 17.89 -27.39 16.55
CA GLU A 650 17.53 -27.63 15.14
C GLU A 650 18.41 -26.84 14.16
N LEU A 651 18.68 -25.57 14.43
CA LEU A 651 19.39 -24.68 13.49
C LEU A 651 20.90 -24.66 13.67
N SER A 652 21.41 -24.96 14.87
CA SER A 652 22.85 -24.88 15.16
C SER A 652 23.48 -26.24 15.42
N VAL A 653 22.89 -27.04 16.31
CA VAL A 653 23.52 -28.29 16.76
C VAL A 653 23.38 -29.38 15.71
N LYS A 654 22.19 -29.60 15.14
CA LYS A 654 21.97 -30.67 14.15
C LYS A 654 22.80 -30.47 12.88
N PRO A 655 22.83 -29.29 12.22
CA PRO A 655 23.60 -29.11 11.00
C PRO A 655 25.11 -29.22 11.23
N ALA A 656 25.61 -28.76 12.38
CA ALA A 656 27.04 -28.81 12.73
C ALA A 656 27.58 -30.23 13.02
N ARG A 657 26.72 -31.25 13.14
CA ARG A 657 27.16 -32.63 13.36
C ARG A 657 27.78 -33.26 12.12
N TYR A 658 27.49 -32.72 10.94
CA TYR A 658 27.97 -33.28 9.68
C TYR A 658 29.36 -32.73 9.31
N PRO A 659 30.23 -33.55 8.69
CA PRO A 659 31.58 -33.13 8.34
C PRO A 659 31.60 -31.87 7.45
N GLY A 660 32.33 -30.84 7.87
CA GLY A 660 32.48 -29.59 7.13
C GLY A 660 31.27 -28.64 7.21
N CYS A 661 30.16 -29.06 7.81
CA CYS A 661 29.00 -28.20 8.03
C CYS A 661 29.15 -27.35 9.31
N SER A 662 28.54 -26.18 9.31
CA SER A 662 28.31 -25.41 10.53
C SER A 662 26.81 -25.33 10.84
N GLY A 663 26.50 -24.94 12.07
CA GLY A 663 25.20 -24.39 12.40
C GLY A 663 24.95 -23.07 11.67
N THR A 664 23.73 -22.55 11.81
CA THR A 664 23.39 -21.24 11.25
C THR A 664 24.37 -20.15 11.71
N ARG A 665 24.83 -19.35 10.75
CA ARG A 665 25.72 -18.22 10.96
C ARG A 665 24.96 -16.95 11.34
N THR A 666 23.63 -16.98 11.24
CA THR A 666 22.73 -15.84 11.50
C THR A 666 21.66 -16.19 12.54
N LEU A 667 22.01 -16.99 13.57
CA LEU A 667 21.06 -17.51 14.58
C LEU A 667 20.15 -16.43 15.18
N ARG A 668 20.71 -15.26 15.49
CA ARG A 668 19.96 -14.11 16.03
C ARG A 668 18.84 -13.68 15.07
N ASP A 669 19.13 -13.65 13.77
CA ASP A 669 18.18 -13.25 12.74
C ASP A 669 17.13 -14.34 12.55
N ASN A 670 17.55 -15.63 12.52
CA ASN A 670 16.60 -16.75 12.44
C ASN A 670 15.60 -16.73 13.59
N ILE A 671 16.05 -16.55 14.84
CA ILE A 671 15.16 -16.50 16.01
C ILE A 671 14.21 -15.30 15.93
N ALA A 672 14.72 -14.12 15.57
CA ALA A 672 13.91 -12.90 15.47
C ALA A 672 12.83 -13.02 14.38
N ASP A 673 13.18 -13.51 13.20
CA ASP A 673 12.27 -13.70 12.08
C ASP A 673 11.23 -14.81 12.34
N LEU A 674 11.60 -15.89 13.04
CA LEU A 674 10.65 -16.92 13.44
C LEU A 674 9.67 -16.42 14.51
N LYS A 675 10.11 -15.56 15.44
CA LYS A 675 9.21 -14.86 16.37
C LYS A 675 8.28 -13.90 15.61
N ALA A 676 8.77 -13.19 14.60
CA ALA A 676 7.97 -12.36 13.70
C ALA A 676 6.92 -13.19 12.93
N SER A 677 7.29 -14.39 12.50
CA SER A 677 6.42 -15.37 11.83
C SER A 677 5.28 -15.83 12.74
N VAL A 678 5.57 -16.14 14.00
CA VAL A 678 4.53 -16.46 15.01
C VAL A 678 3.61 -15.26 15.25
N ALA A 679 4.16 -14.04 15.34
CA ALA A 679 3.37 -12.82 15.52
C ALA A 679 2.45 -12.54 14.31
N ALA A 680 2.93 -12.77 13.10
CA ALA A 680 2.15 -12.64 11.86
C ALA A 680 0.97 -13.62 11.83
N ASN A 681 1.19 -14.89 12.18
CA ASN A 681 0.11 -15.87 12.31
C ASN A 681 -0.92 -15.42 13.34
N ASN A 682 -0.49 -15.00 14.53
CA ASN A 682 -1.39 -14.48 15.57
C ASN A 682 -2.21 -13.26 15.11
N ARG A 683 -1.67 -12.39 14.25
CA ARG A 683 -2.44 -11.28 13.66
C ARG A 683 -3.58 -11.80 12.78
N GLY A 684 -3.30 -12.82 11.95
CA GLY A 684 -4.31 -13.47 11.11
C GLY A 684 -5.42 -14.11 11.94
N ILE A 685 -5.04 -14.85 13.00
CA ILE A 685 -5.99 -15.51 13.92
C ILE A 685 -6.94 -14.49 14.53
N ARG A 686 -6.43 -13.40 15.09
CA ARG A 686 -7.27 -12.36 15.73
C ARG A 686 -8.27 -11.75 14.76
N LEU A 687 -7.85 -11.44 13.54
CA LEU A 687 -8.73 -10.82 12.54
C LEU A 687 -9.80 -11.78 12.02
N ILE A 688 -9.49 -13.08 11.91
CA ILE A 688 -10.49 -14.10 11.58
C ILE A 688 -11.44 -14.29 12.75
N GLN A 689 -10.95 -14.29 13.99
CA GLN A 689 -11.80 -14.32 15.19
C GLN A 689 -12.72 -13.10 15.27
N ASP A 690 -12.27 -11.90 14.87
CA ASP A 690 -13.13 -10.71 14.72
C ASP A 690 -14.23 -10.94 13.67
N LEU A 691 -13.88 -11.55 12.53
CA LEU A 691 -14.83 -11.90 11.48
C LEU A 691 -15.86 -12.93 11.97
N VAL A 692 -15.43 -13.93 12.75
CA VAL A 692 -16.27 -14.94 13.38
C VAL A 692 -17.19 -14.31 14.42
N ARG A 693 -16.70 -13.38 15.25
CA ARG A 693 -17.55 -12.61 16.18
C ARG A 693 -18.64 -11.83 15.44
N GLN A 694 -18.34 -11.31 14.25
CA GLN A 694 -19.29 -10.55 13.45
C GLN A 694 -20.33 -11.43 12.73
N TYR A 695 -19.94 -12.60 12.22
CA TYR A 695 -20.77 -13.38 11.31
C TYR A 695 -21.06 -14.82 11.75
N SER A 696 -20.48 -15.31 12.85
CA SER A 696 -20.40 -16.71 13.28
C SER A 696 -19.46 -17.59 12.43
N TRP A 697 -18.93 -18.65 13.04
CA TRP A 697 -18.03 -19.59 12.35
C TRP A 697 -18.70 -20.30 11.16
N PRO A 698 -19.94 -20.85 11.26
CA PRO A 698 -20.58 -21.53 10.13
C PRO A 698 -20.71 -20.66 8.87
N VAL A 699 -20.93 -19.35 9.02
CA VAL A 699 -20.98 -18.42 7.89
C VAL A 699 -19.59 -18.19 7.31
N VAL A 700 -18.57 -18.00 8.16
CA VAL A 700 -17.19 -17.82 7.70
C VAL A 700 -16.72 -19.06 6.94
N GLU A 701 -16.92 -20.25 7.50
CA GLU A 701 -16.58 -21.55 6.88
C GLU A 701 -17.26 -21.72 5.52
N PHE A 702 -18.57 -21.48 5.45
CA PHE A 702 -19.34 -21.53 4.20
C PHE A 702 -18.75 -20.61 3.11
N TYR A 703 -18.40 -19.36 3.44
CA TYR A 703 -17.80 -18.45 2.46
C TYR A 703 -16.34 -18.80 2.13
N MET A 704 -15.58 -19.43 3.04
CA MET A 704 -14.24 -19.97 2.72
C MET A 704 -14.34 -21.05 1.64
N GLU A 705 -15.28 -21.99 1.78
CA GLU A 705 -15.54 -23.04 0.78
C GLU A 705 -16.04 -22.45 -0.54
N ALA A 706 -16.96 -21.48 -0.48
CA ALA A 706 -17.49 -20.82 -1.68
C ALA A 706 -16.40 -20.08 -2.48
N ILE A 707 -15.42 -19.47 -1.80
CA ILE A 707 -14.25 -18.83 -2.45
C ILE A 707 -13.40 -19.88 -3.17
N GLN A 708 -13.13 -21.01 -2.53
CA GLN A 708 -12.36 -22.11 -3.11
C GLN A 708 -13.07 -22.68 -4.34
N GLN A 709 -14.38 -22.91 -4.24
CA GLN A 709 -15.20 -23.41 -5.33
C GLN A 709 -15.21 -22.44 -6.51
N ASN A 710 -15.41 -21.14 -6.26
CA ASN A 710 -15.37 -20.11 -7.29
C ASN A 710 -14.00 -20.04 -8.00
N ALA A 711 -12.90 -20.19 -7.25
CA ALA A 711 -11.56 -20.25 -7.84
C ALA A 711 -11.37 -21.50 -8.71
N GLN A 712 -11.83 -22.67 -8.25
CA GLN A 712 -11.80 -23.91 -9.01
C GLN A 712 -12.60 -23.79 -10.31
N ASP A 713 -13.81 -23.24 -10.25
CA ASP A 713 -14.68 -23.10 -11.41
C ASP A 713 -14.09 -22.12 -12.44
N GLY A 714 -13.49 -21.02 -11.97
CA GLY A 714 -12.75 -20.09 -12.83
C GLY A 714 -11.61 -20.76 -13.60
N VAL A 715 -10.80 -21.60 -12.92
CA VAL A 715 -9.72 -22.37 -13.56
C VAL A 715 -10.28 -23.42 -14.52
N ARG A 716 -11.35 -24.14 -14.15
CA ARG A 716 -12.00 -25.13 -15.04
C ARG A 716 -12.52 -24.46 -16.32
N VAL A 717 -13.17 -23.30 -16.22
CA VAL A 717 -13.63 -22.54 -17.40
C VAL A 717 -12.46 -22.16 -18.30
N LEU A 718 -11.35 -21.68 -17.73
CA LEU A 718 -10.13 -21.36 -18.47
C LEU A 718 -9.59 -22.60 -19.21
N LEU A 719 -9.46 -23.73 -18.51
CA LEU A 719 -8.94 -24.97 -19.06
C LEU A 719 -9.83 -25.52 -20.18
N LYS A 720 -11.16 -25.48 -20.03
CA LYS A 720 -12.11 -25.85 -21.10
C LYS A 720 -11.87 -25.03 -22.37
N GLY A 721 -11.78 -23.70 -22.24
CA GLY A 721 -11.49 -22.83 -23.38
C GLY A 721 -10.10 -23.03 -23.98
N PHE A 722 -9.11 -23.52 -23.22
CA PHE A 722 -7.83 -23.98 -23.79
C PHE A 722 -7.98 -25.33 -24.50
N GLY A 723 -8.67 -26.30 -23.90
CA GLY A 723 -8.95 -27.62 -24.45
C GLY A 723 -9.61 -27.56 -25.83
N GLU A 724 -10.63 -26.72 -25.97
CA GLU A 724 -11.31 -26.47 -27.25
C GLU A 724 -10.36 -25.90 -28.31
N ARG A 725 -9.49 -24.95 -27.93
CA ARG A 725 -8.52 -24.33 -28.85
C ARG A 725 -7.45 -25.31 -29.33
N VAL A 726 -7.02 -26.23 -28.48
CA VAL A 726 -6.00 -27.24 -28.84
C VAL A 726 -6.61 -28.45 -29.54
N GLY A 727 -7.93 -28.63 -29.42
CA GLY A 727 -8.70 -29.73 -30.02
C GLY A 727 -8.37 -31.08 -29.38
N GLY A 728 -8.33 -31.12 -28.04
CA GLY A 728 -8.04 -32.34 -27.27
C GLY A 728 -6.60 -32.88 -27.39
N ARG A 729 -5.71 -32.17 -28.12
CA ARG A 729 -4.31 -32.59 -28.28
C ARG A 729 -3.49 -32.24 -27.04
N PRO A 730 -2.67 -33.16 -26.52
CA PRO A 730 -1.75 -32.85 -25.42
C PRO A 730 -0.77 -31.74 -25.79
N LEU A 731 -0.55 -30.82 -24.87
CA LEU A 731 0.47 -29.78 -24.96
C LEU A 731 1.79 -30.36 -24.48
N LYS A 732 2.86 -30.22 -25.26
CA LYS A 732 4.18 -30.77 -24.92
C LYS A 732 5.25 -29.70 -25.03
N ALA A 733 6.11 -29.64 -24.04
CA ALA A 733 7.31 -28.81 -24.05
C ALA A 733 8.47 -29.59 -23.42
N VAL A 734 9.66 -29.41 -23.97
CA VAL A 734 10.91 -29.90 -23.40
C VAL A 734 11.89 -28.74 -23.40
N ASP A 735 12.51 -28.50 -22.26
CA ASP A 735 13.63 -27.58 -22.08
C ASP A 735 14.83 -28.34 -21.49
N TRP A 736 16.00 -27.71 -21.42
CA TRP A 736 17.21 -28.36 -20.93
C TRP A 736 17.94 -27.50 -19.91
N LEU A 737 18.43 -28.14 -18.84
CA LEU A 737 19.41 -27.55 -17.93
C LEU A 737 20.77 -27.42 -18.63
N ASP A 738 21.66 -26.60 -18.08
CA ASP A 738 23.01 -26.35 -18.63
C ASP A 738 23.87 -27.63 -18.69
N ASP A 739 23.57 -28.64 -17.86
CA ASP A 739 24.22 -29.94 -17.87
C ASP A 739 23.63 -30.93 -18.90
N GLY A 740 22.59 -30.50 -19.64
CA GLY A 740 21.88 -31.29 -20.64
C GLY A 740 20.71 -32.11 -20.11
N THR A 741 20.41 -32.06 -18.79
CA THR A 741 19.26 -32.74 -18.22
C THR A 741 17.96 -32.17 -18.77
N ALA A 742 17.09 -33.01 -19.32
CA ALA A 742 15.82 -32.59 -19.90
C ALA A 742 14.77 -32.28 -18.83
N LEU A 743 14.05 -31.19 -18.99
CA LEU A 743 12.82 -30.85 -18.25
C LEU A 743 11.65 -30.98 -19.22
N ALA A 744 10.84 -32.03 -19.07
CA ALA A 744 9.73 -32.30 -19.99
C ALA A 744 8.39 -32.20 -19.26
N LEU A 745 7.43 -31.52 -19.90
CA LEU A 745 6.06 -31.42 -19.44
C LEU A 745 5.10 -31.77 -20.58
N CYS A 746 4.19 -32.70 -20.29
CA CYS A 746 3.03 -33.00 -21.12
C CYS A 746 1.76 -32.65 -20.35
N VAL A 747 0.94 -31.73 -20.88
CA VAL A 747 -0.35 -31.35 -20.29
C VAL A 747 -1.49 -31.91 -21.12
N THR A 748 -2.35 -32.72 -20.51
CA THR A 748 -3.59 -33.23 -21.12
C THR A 748 -4.78 -32.61 -20.43
N ILE A 749 -5.72 -32.03 -21.18
CA ILE A 749 -6.88 -31.30 -20.64
C ILE A 749 -8.15 -32.05 -21.04
N ASP A 750 -9.05 -32.33 -20.09
CA ASP A 750 -10.39 -32.82 -20.37
C ASP A 750 -11.35 -31.65 -20.59
N GLU A 751 -11.82 -31.51 -21.82
CA GLU A 751 -12.70 -30.42 -22.27
C GLU A 751 -14.08 -30.45 -21.60
N ARG A 752 -14.51 -31.61 -21.08
CA ARG A 752 -15.87 -31.80 -20.56
C ARG A 752 -16.01 -31.21 -19.17
N ASP A 753 -15.04 -31.48 -18.30
CA ASP A 753 -15.09 -31.06 -16.90
C ASP A 753 -14.03 -30.00 -16.55
N GLY A 754 -13.07 -29.74 -17.44
CA GLY A 754 -12.00 -28.76 -17.24
C GLY A 754 -10.89 -29.26 -16.31
N SER A 755 -10.75 -30.58 -16.11
CA SER A 755 -9.60 -31.16 -15.43
C SER A 755 -8.37 -31.21 -16.33
N ALA A 756 -7.18 -31.28 -15.73
CA ALA A 756 -5.93 -31.40 -16.47
C ALA A 756 -4.89 -32.26 -15.74
N LEU A 757 -4.17 -33.08 -16.50
CA LEU A 757 -3.02 -33.86 -16.03
C LEU A 757 -1.73 -33.18 -16.48
N PHE A 758 -0.85 -32.87 -15.53
CA PHE A 758 0.49 -32.33 -15.76
C PHE A 758 1.51 -33.46 -15.56
N ASP A 759 1.97 -34.04 -16.66
CA ASP A 759 2.87 -35.19 -16.68
C ASP A 759 4.32 -34.76 -16.91
N PHE A 760 5.17 -35.02 -15.92
CA PHE A 760 6.61 -34.72 -15.94
C PHE A 760 7.48 -35.96 -16.21
N THR A 761 6.91 -37.13 -16.54
CA THR A 761 7.63 -38.41 -16.68
C THR A 761 8.72 -38.42 -17.76
N GLY A 762 8.70 -37.48 -18.70
CA GLY A 762 9.77 -37.28 -19.69
C GLY A 762 10.99 -36.50 -19.18
N THR A 763 10.95 -36.00 -17.94
CA THR A 763 12.07 -35.28 -17.31
C THR A 763 13.21 -36.24 -16.99
N GLY A 764 14.45 -35.76 -17.10
CA GLY A 764 15.65 -36.52 -16.81
C GLY A 764 15.72 -37.02 -15.35
N PRO A 765 16.64 -37.94 -15.05
CA PRO A 765 16.82 -38.45 -13.69
C PRO A 765 17.34 -37.34 -12.74
N GLU A 766 17.26 -37.61 -11.44
CA GLU A 766 17.94 -36.80 -10.42
C GLU A 766 19.44 -36.68 -10.73
N ALA A 767 20.00 -35.50 -10.50
CA ALA A 767 21.38 -35.18 -10.81
C ALA A 767 22.24 -35.21 -9.53
N PHE A 768 23.54 -35.43 -9.66
CA PHE A 768 24.44 -35.35 -8.50
C PHE A 768 24.83 -33.88 -8.23
N ASN A 769 23.84 -33.03 -7.94
CA ASN A 769 23.99 -31.61 -7.66
C ASN A 769 22.83 -31.09 -6.79
N ASN A 770 22.67 -29.78 -6.66
CA ASN A 770 21.65 -29.13 -5.80
C ASN A 770 20.43 -28.63 -6.59
N LEU A 771 20.28 -29.03 -7.85
CA LEU A 771 19.20 -28.59 -8.75
C LEU A 771 18.02 -29.57 -8.76
N ASP A 772 18.02 -30.59 -7.90
CA ASP A 772 16.91 -31.51 -7.75
C ASP A 772 15.72 -30.88 -7.01
N LYS A 773 14.51 -31.29 -7.41
CA LYS A 773 13.25 -30.84 -6.81
C LYS A 773 12.35 -32.03 -6.49
N SER A 774 11.85 -32.07 -5.27
CA SER A 774 10.85 -33.05 -4.87
C SER A 774 9.46 -32.68 -5.41
N ALA A 775 8.71 -33.66 -5.92
CA ALA A 775 7.27 -33.51 -6.09
C ALA A 775 6.62 -33.40 -4.70
N ALA A 776 5.85 -32.34 -4.43
CA ALA A 776 5.19 -32.18 -3.13
C ALA A 776 3.98 -33.13 -2.95
N GLU A 777 3.52 -33.83 -3.99
CA GLU A 777 2.59 -34.96 -3.85
C GLU A 777 3.03 -36.09 -4.79
N LYS A 778 3.38 -37.25 -4.21
CA LYS A 778 3.29 -38.53 -4.92
C LYS A 778 1.89 -39.06 -4.65
N SER A 779 0.92 -38.75 -5.51
CA SER A 779 -0.30 -39.55 -5.58
C SER A 779 0.01 -40.77 -6.43
N ASP A 780 0.17 -41.93 -5.80
CA ASP A 780 0.03 -43.24 -6.48
C ASP A 780 -1.44 -43.50 -6.82
#